data_AF-A0A084FWI1-F1
#
_entry.id   AF-A0A084FWI1-F1
#
_cell.length_a   1.000
_cell.length_b   1.000
_cell.length_c   1.000
_cell.angle_alpha   90.00
_cell.angle_beta   90.00
_cell.angle_gamma   90.00
#
_symmetry.space_group_name_H-M   'P 1'
#
loop_
_entity.id
_entity.type
_entity.pdbx_description
1 polymer ?
#
loop_
_entity_poly.entity_id
_entity_poly.type
_entity_poly.pdbx_seq_one_letter_code
_entity_poly.pdbx_strand_id
1 'polypeptide(L)'
;MSPQILDLRIELADSAEDIERGFHCACETFGRQTQDGIWIAMNPGWDTPEGYARGVKNMVDRWRGVTMDREGNLTTAFIKATVPDHQSDGGRVIVGMAIWVQASVVEGCGQPPVEDFSQAMDLDLLYPSDKAQQRYLCQLDYSLHKRRIEVVKEKANTSSPAVMVLDFCVVDPAFQRKGIASKLVQWGLEEAKRRGGLEAITEASAMGRHVYQRLGFQQEGPEIEYIVDDEFKQRERPSNIFMRTAGVAFAAINKCKFPADHIIERDVAIVGGGASGAHAAVLLKEDFGKSIVVVEKQNRLGGHVATYADGSGKTFEYGVQSYLEYGDALAFFERFNVTTGVPTRGALTSAYADFSTGLNVSTFINPANDERVAALNRFLEAAELYEDMILPGYWNFPEPDAIPKDLLLPFGEFAKKYELDAAMPQMFQVPGPGVVDWTDAPTLHVMQVFGAPMARALVGAAPTFGPLSRNNTELYGKIGASLGDDVLYSSTVAKAERDDTGVKLVAKSKSGEEFLIIAKRLLIAFEPTIEAMESFDLDKGELGVFEKFDYSTVYAGIVSHPSLQINVSLVNTVPEAAPDDYYHFPKAPILARFDYMGAESDLFRVLIVGDKTLDEEGARQLVRDSLANLIEGGALPDGDVDDLEFVAFVDHGAMHLRASLDDLKEGFIQEQYALQGHRSTWYTGAAWSVQFTTILWAFNDILLPKVVEEL
;
A
#
# COMPACT_ATOMS: atom_id res chain seq x y z
N MET A 1 -12.61 22.18 -6.98
CA MET A 1 -13.25 21.77 -8.25
C MET A 1 -12.23 21.00 -9.08
N SER A 2 -12.29 19.67 -9.08
CA SER A 2 -11.43 18.82 -9.92
C SER A 2 -12.10 18.63 -11.29
N PRO A 3 -11.46 18.94 -12.42
CA PRO A 3 -12.05 18.69 -13.72
C PRO A 3 -12.04 17.19 -14.03
N GLN A 4 -13.19 16.72 -14.52
CA GLN A 4 -13.52 15.40 -15.06
C GLN A 4 -12.34 14.52 -15.49
N ILE A 5 -12.39 13.30 -14.96
CA ILE A 5 -11.70 12.10 -15.41
C ILE A 5 -11.74 12.03 -16.94
N LEU A 6 -10.58 12.21 -17.58
CA LEU A 6 -10.38 11.73 -18.94
C LEU A 6 -10.48 10.21 -18.87
N ASP A 7 -11.45 9.60 -19.57
CA ASP A 7 -11.46 8.18 -19.91
C ASP A 7 -10.26 7.90 -20.85
N LEU A 8 -9.05 7.94 -20.30
CA LEU A 8 -7.78 7.76 -20.98
C LEU A 8 -7.49 6.27 -21.11
N ARG A 9 -7.18 5.80 -22.33
CA ARG A 9 -6.77 4.41 -22.59
C ARG A 9 -5.38 4.36 -23.18
N ILE A 10 -4.59 3.39 -22.73
CA ILE A 10 -3.27 3.07 -23.26
C ILE A 10 -3.34 1.68 -23.90
N GLU A 11 -3.08 1.61 -25.20
CA GLU A 11 -3.26 0.39 -26.00
C GLU A 11 -2.09 0.23 -26.97
N LEU A 12 -1.84 -0.98 -27.47
CA LEU A 12 -0.93 -1.18 -28.60
C LEU A 12 -1.49 -0.50 -29.85
N ALA A 13 -0.61 0.08 -30.67
CA ALA A 13 -0.95 0.50 -32.02
C ALA A 13 -1.21 -0.74 -32.89
N ASP A 14 -2.37 -0.77 -33.54
CA ASP A 14 -2.87 -1.91 -34.31
C ASP A 14 -3.07 -1.56 -35.79
N SER A 15 -2.87 -0.30 -36.18
CA SER A 15 -3.00 0.16 -37.56
C SER A 15 -1.89 1.12 -37.98
N ALA A 16 -1.64 1.21 -39.28
CA ALA A 16 -0.75 2.24 -39.84
C ALA A 16 -1.29 3.67 -39.61
N GLU A 17 -2.60 3.82 -39.47
CA GLU A 17 -3.23 5.11 -39.14
C GLU A 17 -2.87 5.55 -37.71
N ASP A 18 -2.81 4.62 -36.74
CA ASP A 18 -2.36 4.98 -35.38
C ASP A 18 -0.93 5.53 -35.40
N ILE A 19 -0.06 4.91 -36.19
CA ILE A 19 1.34 5.32 -36.32
C ILE A 19 1.43 6.70 -36.97
N GLU A 20 0.64 6.95 -38.02
CA GLU A 20 0.54 8.27 -38.63
C GLU A 20 0.06 9.34 -37.62
N ARG A 21 -0.95 9.03 -36.79
CA ARG A 21 -1.42 9.94 -35.74
C ARG A 21 -0.37 10.16 -34.64
N GLY A 22 0.36 9.13 -34.25
CA GLY A 22 1.50 9.26 -33.33
C GLY A 22 2.61 10.13 -33.91
N PHE A 23 2.92 9.98 -35.20
CA PHE A 23 3.86 10.84 -35.91
C PHE A 23 3.37 12.29 -35.99
N HIS A 24 2.07 12.52 -36.16
CA HIS A 24 1.47 13.85 -36.07
C HIS A 24 1.72 14.50 -34.70
N CYS A 25 1.52 13.77 -33.59
CA CYS A 25 1.87 14.28 -32.26
C CYS A 25 3.36 14.66 -32.17
N ALA A 26 4.25 13.89 -32.81
CA ALA A 26 5.68 14.21 -32.93
C ALA A 26 5.94 15.53 -33.66
N CYS A 27 5.27 15.77 -34.79
CA CYS A 27 5.37 17.04 -35.53
C CYS A 27 4.90 18.24 -34.68
N GLU A 28 3.79 18.10 -33.96
CA GLU A 28 3.27 19.17 -33.09
C GLU A 28 4.19 19.44 -31.90
N THR A 29 4.66 18.40 -31.22
CA THR A 29 5.52 18.54 -30.03
C THR A 29 6.96 18.83 -30.39
N PHE A 30 7.63 17.93 -31.10
CA PHE A 30 9.07 18.04 -31.37
C PHE A 30 9.37 19.03 -32.49
N GLY A 31 8.54 19.06 -33.53
CA GLY A 31 8.71 20.01 -34.62
C GLY A 31 8.33 21.44 -34.25
N ARG A 32 7.09 21.67 -33.77
CA ARG A 32 6.55 23.02 -33.55
C ARG A 32 6.75 23.57 -32.14
N GLN A 33 6.46 22.79 -31.10
CA GLN A 33 6.51 23.29 -29.72
C GLN A 33 7.94 23.43 -29.20
N THR A 34 8.76 22.37 -29.33
CA THR A 34 10.10 22.34 -28.73
C THR A 34 11.21 22.67 -29.72
N GLN A 35 10.94 22.57 -31.02
CA GLN A 35 11.93 22.70 -32.09
C GLN A 35 13.16 21.82 -31.82
N ASP A 36 12.91 20.54 -31.50
CA ASP A 36 13.97 19.60 -31.13
C ASP A 36 14.93 19.38 -32.30
N GLY A 37 16.16 19.90 -32.17
CA GLY A 37 17.14 19.90 -33.24
C GLY A 37 17.59 18.51 -33.69
N ILE A 38 17.47 17.48 -32.82
CA ILE A 38 17.78 16.09 -33.19
C ILE A 38 16.63 15.52 -33.98
N TRP A 39 15.40 15.63 -33.47
CA TRP A 39 14.23 15.09 -34.16
C TRP A 39 14.02 15.74 -35.53
N ILE A 40 14.21 17.06 -35.65
CA ILE A 40 14.13 17.80 -36.92
C ILE A 40 15.22 17.34 -37.89
N ALA A 41 16.45 17.12 -37.44
CA ALA A 41 17.52 16.61 -38.28
C ALA A 41 17.24 15.17 -38.77
N MET A 42 16.63 14.33 -37.93
CA MET A 42 16.24 12.97 -38.28
C MET A 42 14.97 12.89 -39.15
N ASN A 43 14.21 13.98 -39.27
CA ASN A 43 12.98 14.05 -40.05
C ASN A 43 12.99 15.29 -40.97
N PRO A 44 13.89 15.36 -41.97
CA PRO A 44 14.00 16.53 -42.84
C PRO A 44 12.68 16.75 -43.60
N GLY A 45 12.22 18.00 -43.64
CA GLY A 45 10.96 18.37 -44.30
C GLY A 45 9.71 17.80 -43.63
N TRP A 46 9.76 17.49 -42.33
CA TRP A 46 8.61 17.03 -41.54
C TRP A 46 7.39 17.95 -41.63
N ASP A 47 7.61 19.22 -41.98
CA ASP A 47 6.63 20.29 -42.17
C ASP A 47 6.16 20.45 -43.63
N THR A 48 6.71 19.66 -44.57
CA THR A 48 6.23 19.56 -45.96
C THR A 48 5.44 18.27 -46.17
N PRO A 49 4.47 18.24 -47.12
CA PRO A 49 3.70 17.02 -47.40
C PRO A 49 4.58 15.80 -47.73
N GLU A 50 5.65 16.00 -48.51
CA GLU A 50 6.56 14.93 -48.93
C GLU A 50 7.41 14.40 -47.78
N GLY A 51 7.92 15.28 -46.91
CA GLY A 51 8.73 14.85 -45.77
C GLY A 51 7.89 14.27 -44.65
N TYR A 52 6.67 14.80 -44.41
CA TYR A 52 5.68 14.17 -43.52
C TYR A 52 5.35 12.75 -43.96
N ALA A 53 4.98 12.56 -45.24
CA ALA A 53 4.67 11.24 -45.79
C ALA A 53 5.85 10.26 -45.68
N ARG A 54 7.08 10.74 -45.88
CA ARG A 54 8.31 9.95 -45.68
C ARG A 54 8.50 9.57 -44.21
N GLY A 55 8.33 10.50 -43.27
CA GLY A 55 8.46 10.24 -41.84
C GLY A 55 7.45 9.22 -41.33
N VAL A 56 6.18 9.37 -41.73
CA VAL A 56 5.11 8.38 -41.47
C VAL A 56 5.48 7.02 -42.03
N LYS A 57 5.92 6.96 -43.29
CA LYS A 57 6.34 5.70 -43.93
C LYS A 57 7.46 5.01 -43.15
N ASN A 58 8.49 5.76 -42.73
CA ASN A 58 9.60 5.20 -41.96
C ASN A 58 9.14 4.62 -40.61
N MET A 59 8.26 5.33 -39.90
CA MET A 59 7.72 4.86 -38.62
C MET A 59 6.80 3.65 -38.78
N VAL A 60 5.99 3.61 -39.85
CA VAL A 60 5.13 2.46 -40.21
C VAL A 60 5.98 1.24 -40.60
N ASP A 61 7.04 1.44 -41.38
CA ASP A 61 7.94 0.34 -41.76
C ASP A 61 8.66 -0.23 -40.53
N ARG A 62 9.06 0.63 -39.57
CA ARG A 62 9.59 0.20 -38.26
C ARG A 62 8.57 -0.61 -37.47
N TRP A 63 7.31 -0.16 -37.41
CA TRP A 63 6.22 -0.88 -36.72
C TRP A 63 5.90 -2.23 -37.37
N ARG A 64 5.91 -2.32 -38.72
CA ARG A 64 5.71 -3.58 -39.45
C ARG A 64 6.88 -4.55 -39.31
N GLY A 65 8.08 -4.03 -39.07
CA GLY A 65 9.31 -4.80 -38.90
C GLY A 65 9.54 -5.34 -37.49
N VAL A 66 8.60 -5.16 -36.55
CA VAL A 66 8.74 -5.64 -35.17
C VAL A 66 8.84 -7.17 -35.14
N THR A 67 9.82 -7.67 -34.38
CA THR A 67 10.06 -9.10 -34.18
C THR A 67 9.57 -9.53 -32.80
N MET A 68 9.69 -10.83 -32.51
CA MET A 68 9.44 -11.38 -31.17
C MET A 68 10.76 -11.81 -30.52
N ASP A 69 10.83 -11.73 -29.20
CA ASP A 69 11.88 -12.40 -28.43
C ASP A 69 11.61 -13.91 -28.34
N ARG A 70 12.54 -14.65 -27.71
CA ARG A 70 12.45 -16.11 -27.53
C ARG A 70 11.25 -16.57 -26.68
N GLU A 71 10.64 -15.66 -25.93
CA GLU A 71 9.49 -15.89 -25.06
C GLU A 71 8.17 -15.50 -25.76
N GLY A 72 8.24 -15.03 -27.02
CA GLY A 72 7.08 -14.65 -27.81
C GLY A 72 6.59 -13.22 -27.56
N ASN A 73 7.36 -12.38 -26.86
CA ASN A 73 7.00 -10.98 -26.62
C ASN A 73 7.50 -10.09 -27.76
N LEU A 74 6.73 -9.03 -28.09
CA LEU A 74 7.17 -8.03 -29.07
C LEU A 74 8.49 -7.39 -28.61
N THR A 75 9.51 -7.38 -29.47
CA THR A 75 10.78 -6.72 -29.15
C THR A 75 10.65 -5.20 -29.13
N THR A 76 9.63 -4.66 -29.81
CA THR A 76 9.32 -3.23 -29.83
C THR A 76 7.82 -3.03 -29.75
N ALA A 77 7.35 -2.30 -28.73
CA ALA A 77 5.94 -1.98 -28.54
C ALA A 77 5.69 -0.51 -28.90
N PHE A 78 4.84 -0.28 -29.90
CA PHE A 78 4.27 1.04 -30.18
C PHE A 78 2.95 1.12 -29.43
N ILE A 79 2.83 2.06 -28.49
CA ILE A 79 1.63 2.23 -27.68
C ILE A 79 1.03 3.61 -27.90
N LYS A 80 -0.30 3.66 -28.02
CA LYS A 80 -1.10 4.86 -28.25
C LYS A 80 -1.88 5.23 -27.00
N ALA A 81 -1.98 6.53 -26.74
CA ALA A 81 -2.89 7.09 -25.74
C ALA A 81 -4.11 7.68 -26.44
N THR A 82 -5.32 7.25 -26.05
CA THR A 82 -6.57 7.74 -26.64
C THR A 82 -7.51 8.35 -25.61
N VAL A 83 -8.27 9.37 -26.02
CA VAL A 83 -9.33 10.02 -25.23
C VAL A 83 -10.63 10.09 -26.05
N PRO A 84 -11.81 10.22 -25.43
CA PRO A 84 -13.07 10.36 -26.15
C PRO A 84 -13.05 11.54 -27.11
N ASP A 85 -13.53 11.33 -28.34
CA ASP A 85 -13.75 12.39 -29.30
C ASP A 85 -15.11 13.05 -29.04
N HIS A 86 -15.12 14.32 -28.67
CA HIS A 86 -16.38 15.05 -28.47
C HIS A 86 -17.09 15.42 -29.78
N GLN A 87 -16.45 15.20 -30.93
CA GLN A 87 -17.00 15.51 -32.26
C GLN A 87 -17.58 14.27 -32.98
N SER A 88 -17.35 13.07 -32.46
CA SER A 88 -17.90 11.83 -33.03
C SER A 88 -18.49 10.94 -31.94
N ASP A 89 -19.70 10.42 -32.19
CA ASP A 89 -20.40 9.56 -31.23
C ASP A 89 -19.66 8.22 -31.09
N GLY A 90 -19.08 7.97 -29.91
CA GLY A 90 -18.28 6.77 -29.62
C GLY A 90 -16.85 6.76 -30.20
N GLY A 91 -16.41 7.81 -30.89
CA GLY A 91 -15.05 7.89 -31.44
C GLY A 91 -14.00 8.23 -30.38
N ARG A 92 -12.73 7.98 -30.70
CA ARG A 92 -11.58 8.29 -29.84
C ARG A 92 -10.48 8.95 -30.65
N VAL A 93 -9.77 9.90 -30.04
CA VAL A 93 -8.63 10.60 -30.65
C VAL A 93 -7.33 10.14 -29.99
N ILE A 94 -6.31 9.87 -30.81
CA ILE A 94 -4.94 9.61 -30.34
C ILE A 94 -4.31 10.94 -29.94
N VAL A 95 -3.83 11.01 -28.70
CA VAL A 95 -3.30 12.23 -28.08
C VAL A 95 -1.87 12.07 -27.57
N GLY A 96 -1.29 10.90 -27.78
CA GLY A 96 0.11 10.63 -27.46
C GLY A 96 0.52 9.23 -27.92
N MET A 97 1.84 9.01 -28.00
CA MET A 97 2.42 7.73 -28.37
C MET A 97 3.74 7.53 -27.62
N ALA A 98 4.04 6.28 -27.27
CA ALA A 98 5.38 5.90 -26.83
C ALA A 98 5.85 4.64 -27.57
N ILE A 99 7.17 4.51 -27.70
CA ILE A 99 7.84 3.33 -28.24
C ILE A 99 8.76 2.77 -27.16
N TRP A 100 8.54 1.51 -26.82
CA TRP A 100 9.36 0.75 -25.89
C TRP A 100 10.10 -0.35 -26.63
N VAL A 101 11.41 -0.47 -26.43
CA VAL A 101 12.26 -1.47 -27.09
C VAL A 101 12.92 -2.37 -26.05
N GLN A 102 12.77 -3.68 -26.17
CA GLN A 102 13.60 -4.63 -25.43
C GLN A 102 14.95 -4.73 -26.15
N ALA A 103 16.01 -4.19 -25.55
CA ALA A 103 17.35 -4.17 -26.12
C ALA A 103 18.25 -5.23 -25.48
N SER A 104 18.95 -6.00 -26.30
CA SER A 104 19.92 -7.02 -25.87
C SER A 104 20.93 -7.32 -26.97
N VAL A 105 22.18 -7.61 -26.60
CA VAL A 105 23.18 -8.21 -27.50
C VAL A 105 23.17 -9.74 -27.47
N VAL A 106 22.33 -10.35 -26.63
CA VAL A 106 22.15 -11.80 -26.55
C VAL A 106 21.04 -12.23 -27.49
N GLU A 107 21.34 -13.16 -28.39
CA GLU A 107 20.40 -13.66 -29.40
C GLU A 107 19.09 -14.15 -28.76
N GLY A 108 17.97 -13.71 -29.31
CA GLY A 108 16.62 -14.05 -28.81
C GLY A 108 16.18 -13.30 -27.54
N CYS A 109 17.03 -12.46 -26.94
CA CYS A 109 16.69 -11.70 -25.73
C CYS A 109 16.29 -10.23 -26.00
N GLY A 110 16.22 -9.80 -27.26
CA GLY A 110 15.89 -8.42 -27.63
C GLY A 110 16.53 -8.00 -28.95
N GLN A 111 16.41 -6.72 -29.30
CA GLN A 111 17.09 -6.14 -30.46
C GLN A 111 18.50 -5.66 -30.06
N PRO A 112 19.52 -5.91 -30.89
CA PRO A 112 20.83 -5.31 -30.67
C PRO A 112 20.74 -3.78 -30.83
N PRO A 113 21.46 -3.01 -30.01
CA PRO A 113 21.47 -1.56 -30.16
C PRO A 113 22.16 -1.19 -31.48
N VAL A 114 21.72 -0.10 -32.11
CA VAL A 114 22.34 0.42 -33.33
C VAL A 114 23.68 1.05 -32.97
N GLU A 115 24.79 0.40 -33.34
CA GLU A 115 26.14 0.94 -33.11
C GLU A 115 26.64 1.82 -34.27
N ASP A 116 26.15 1.53 -35.48
CA ASP A 116 26.44 2.29 -36.69
C ASP A 116 25.12 2.74 -37.32
N PHE A 117 24.79 4.00 -37.10
CA PHE A 117 23.55 4.60 -37.58
C PHE A 117 23.38 4.52 -39.10
N SER A 118 24.49 4.50 -39.85
CA SER A 118 24.45 4.39 -41.32
C SER A 118 23.94 3.04 -41.82
N GLN A 119 23.90 2.03 -40.95
CA GLN A 119 23.35 0.70 -41.24
C GLN A 119 21.86 0.60 -40.90
N ALA A 120 21.36 1.48 -40.03
CA ALA A 120 19.95 1.49 -39.60
C ALA A 120 19.08 2.44 -40.42
N MET A 121 19.67 3.43 -41.09
CA MET A 121 18.94 4.40 -41.89
C MET A 121 19.64 4.74 -43.21
N ASP A 122 18.88 4.85 -44.30
CA ASP A 122 19.39 5.29 -45.60
C ASP A 122 19.65 6.81 -45.58
N LEU A 123 20.90 7.16 -45.26
CA LEU A 123 21.34 8.55 -45.11
C LEU A 123 21.38 9.31 -46.45
N ASP A 124 21.60 8.61 -47.57
CA ASP A 124 21.55 9.22 -48.91
C ASP A 124 20.09 9.50 -49.32
N LEU A 125 19.12 8.73 -48.82
CA LEU A 125 17.69 9.05 -48.98
C LEU A 125 17.25 10.24 -48.13
N LEU A 126 17.78 10.39 -46.91
CA LEU A 126 17.46 11.52 -46.02
C LEU A 126 18.08 12.83 -46.48
N TYR A 127 19.36 12.79 -46.86
CA TYR A 127 20.15 13.95 -47.25
C TYR A 127 20.95 13.66 -48.52
N PRO A 128 20.30 13.71 -49.70
CA PRO A 128 20.92 13.30 -50.96
C PRO A 128 22.20 14.08 -51.26
N SER A 129 23.32 13.36 -51.41
CA SER A 129 24.65 13.90 -51.72
C SER A 129 25.24 14.88 -50.68
N ASP A 130 24.59 15.08 -49.53
CA ASP A 130 25.09 15.97 -48.47
C ASP A 130 25.86 15.16 -47.42
N LYS A 131 27.12 14.83 -47.74
CA LYS A 131 27.98 14.04 -46.86
C LYS A 131 28.29 14.71 -45.52
N ALA A 132 28.18 16.04 -45.42
CA ALA A 132 28.37 16.74 -44.16
C ALA A 132 27.18 16.48 -43.23
N GLN A 133 25.96 16.62 -43.74
CA GLN A 133 24.76 16.38 -42.97
C GLN A 133 24.59 14.91 -42.58
N GLN A 134 24.93 13.97 -43.47
CA GLN A 134 24.92 12.54 -43.14
C GLN A 134 25.87 12.20 -41.99
N ARG A 135 27.08 12.75 -42.01
CA ARG A 135 28.06 12.58 -40.93
C ARG A 135 27.55 13.19 -39.62
N TYR A 136 26.92 14.37 -39.69
CA TYR A 136 26.32 15.01 -38.53
C TYR A 136 25.24 14.13 -37.88
N LEU A 137 24.37 13.46 -38.67
CA LEU A 137 23.38 12.53 -38.13
C LEU A 137 24.02 11.36 -37.38
N CYS A 138 25.06 10.73 -37.95
CA CYS A 138 25.77 9.65 -37.27
C CYS A 138 26.40 10.11 -35.95
N GLN A 139 26.97 11.32 -35.92
CA GLN A 139 27.58 11.88 -34.70
C GLN A 139 26.54 12.20 -33.62
N LEU A 140 25.37 12.73 -34.02
CA LEU A 140 24.26 12.98 -33.11
C LEU A 140 23.71 11.68 -32.52
N ASP A 141 23.39 10.70 -33.36
CA ASP A 141 22.82 9.41 -32.92
C ASP A 141 23.78 8.67 -32.00
N TYR A 142 25.06 8.57 -32.40
CA TYR A 142 26.07 7.95 -31.56
C TYR A 142 26.20 8.65 -30.21
N SER A 143 26.23 9.98 -30.19
CA SER A 143 26.38 10.72 -28.92
C SER A 143 25.18 10.54 -28.00
N LEU A 144 23.95 10.54 -28.54
CA LEU A 144 22.73 10.34 -27.78
C LEU A 144 22.67 8.93 -27.19
N HIS A 145 22.95 7.91 -28.00
CA HIS A 145 22.74 6.50 -27.63
C HIS A 145 23.99 5.78 -27.12
N LYS A 146 25.15 6.45 -27.03
CA LYS A 146 26.41 5.84 -26.56
C LYS A 146 26.23 5.09 -25.24
N ARG A 147 25.61 5.73 -24.24
CA ARG A 147 25.47 5.11 -22.91
C ARG A 147 24.49 3.94 -22.93
N ARG A 148 23.41 4.01 -23.72
CA ARG A 148 22.50 2.88 -23.96
C ARG A 148 23.25 1.68 -24.54
N ILE A 149 24.08 1.88 -25.56
CA ILE A 149 24.90 0.79 -26.16
C ILE A 149 25.78 0.13 -25.09
N GLU A 150 26.45 0.92 -24.26
CA GLU A 150 27.30 0.42 -23.18
C GLU A 150 26.49 -0.39 -22.16
N VAL A 151 25.36 0.11 -21.67
CA VAL A 151 24.50 -0.60 -20.70
C VAL A 151 23.98 -1.91 -21.27
N VAL A 152 23.54 -1.94 -22.53
CA VAL A 152 23.06 -3.18 -23.17
C VAL A 152 24.19 -4.21 -23.25
N LYS A 153 25.42 -3.79 -23.55
CA LYS A 153 26.60 -4.67 -23.53
C LYS A 153 26.97 -5.15 -22.13
N GLU A 154 26.87 -4.28 -21.12
CA GLU A 154 27.08 -4.63 -19.70
C GLU A 154 26.10 -5.73 -19.24
N LYS A 155 24.85 -5.68 -19.70
CA LYS A 155 23.81 -6.66 -19.35
C LYS A 155 24.03 -8.05 -19.92
N ALA A 156 24.77 -8.19 -21.01
CA ALA A 156 24.99 -9.46 -21.70
C ALA A 156 25.45 -10.60 -20.78
N ASN A 157 26.18 -10.28 -19.71
CA ASN A 157 26.75 -11.24 -18.76
C ASN A 157 25.97 -11.34 -17.44
N THR A 158 24.73 -10.85 -17.39
CA THR A 158 23.88 -10.88 -16.18
C THR A 158 22.76 -11.90 -16.31
N SER A 159 22.06 -12.21 -15.20
CA SER A 159 20.88 -13.07 -15.20
C SER A 159 19.70 -12.49 -15.98
N SER A 160 19.69 -11.18 -16.23
CA SER A 160 18.70 -10.45 -17.03
C SER A 160 19.38 -9.74 -18.20
N PRO A 161 19.69 -10.45 -19.31
CA PRO A 161 20.56 -9.94 -20.37
C PRO A 161 19.89 -8.90 -21.30
N ALA A 162 18.80 -8.29 -20.87
CA ALA A 162 18.05 -7.30 -21.63
C ALA A 162 17.67 -6.09 -20.75
N VAL A 163 17.33 -4.99 -21.42
CA VAL A 163 16.76 -3.77 -20.81
C VAL A 163 15.52 -3.34 -21.59
N MET A 164 14.62 -2.63 -20.93
CA MET A 164 13.47 -1.97 -21.55
C MET A 164 13.78 -0.50 -21.80
N VAL A 165 13.97 -0.15 -23.06
CA VAL A 165 14.32 1.20 -23.48
C VAL A 165 13.06 1.99 -23.79
N LEU A 166 12.81 3.10 -23.09
CA LEU A 166 11.85 4.11 -23.55
C LEU A 166 12.53 4.92 -24.65
N ASP A 167 12.28 4.52 -25.90
CA ASP A 167 12.93 5.05 -27.09
C ASP A 167 12.24 6.31 -27.62
N PHE A 168 10.94 6.43 -27.38
CA PHE A 168 10.13 7.54 -27.85
C PHE A 168 8.96 7.76 -26.90
N CYS A 169 8.65 9.02 -26.56
CA CYS A 169 7.45 9.37 -25.81
C CYS A 169 7.00 10.77 -26.18
N VAL A 170 5.79 10.90 -26.70
CA VAL A 170 5.23 12.19 -27.13
C VAL A 170 3.78 12.31 -26.71
N VAL A 171 3.39 13.52 -26.32
CA VAL A 171 2.01 13.91 -26.04
C VAL A 171 1.72 15.18 -26.79
N ASP A 172 0.64 15.18 -27.55
CA ASP A 172 0.16 16.33 -28.30
C ASP A 172 0.09 17.56 -27.38
N PRO A 173 0.61 18.74 -27.80
CA PRO A 173 0.65 19.93 -26.95
C PRO A 173 -0.71 20.33 -26.37
N ALA A 174 -1.82 20.07 -27.08
CA ALA A 174 -3.17 20.36 -26.60
C ALA A 174 -3.61 19.46 -25.42
N PHE A 175 -2.91 18.34 -25.20
CA PHE A 175 -3.24 17.34 -24.18
C PHE A 175 -2.14 17.17 -23.11
N GLN A 176 -1.09 17.97 -23.15
CA GLN A 176 -0.03 17.95 -22.13
C GLN A 176 -0.56 18.37 -20.74
N ARG A 177 0.20 18.01 -19.69
CA ARG A 177 -0.13 18.25 -18.28
C ARG A 177 -1.44 17.58 -17.78
N LYS A 178 -1.91 16.55 -18.49
CA LYS A 178 -3.08 15.72 -18.13
C LYS A 178 -2.71 14.28 -17.70
N GLY A 179 -1.45 14.03 -17.36
CA GLY A 179 -0.98 12.71 -16.92
C GLY A 179 -0.75 11.66 -18.02
N ILE A 180 -0.95 12.01 -19.30
CA ILE A 180 -0.85 11.06 -20.43
C ILE A 180 0.56 10.45 -20.56
N ALA A 181 1.60 11.28 -20.50
CA ALA A 181 2.98 10.80 -20.56
C ALA A 181 3.29 9.83 -19.40
N SER A 182 2.75 10.11 -18.20
CA SER A 182 2.92 9.20 -17.06
C SER A 182 2.30 7.84 -17.33
N LYS A 183 1.12 7.78 -17.94
CA LYS A 183 0.45 6.52 -18.28
C LYS A 183 1.14 5.74 -19.40
N LEU A 184 1.64 6.42 -20.43
CA LEU A 184 2.47 5.80 -21.47
C LEU A 184 3.76 5.19 -20.91
N VAL A 185 4.40 5.87 -19.95
CA VAL A 185 5.63 5.38 -19.33
C VAL A 185 5.33 4.23 -18.36
N GLN A 186 4.26 4.37 -17.56
CA GLN A 186 3.80 3.34 -16.63
C GLN A 186 3.54 2.01 -17.35
N TRP A 187 2.90 2.03 -18.52
CA TRP A 187 2.67 0.82 -19.32
C TRP A 187 3.97 0.06 -19.62
N GLY A 188 5.04 0.76 -20.01
CA GLY A 188 6.29 0.09 -20.33
C GLY A 188 7.08 -0.38 -19.12
N LEU A 189 6.94 0.29 -17.98
CA LEU A 189 7.48 -0.20 -16.70
C LEU A 189 6.74 -1.45 -16.21
N GLU A 190 5.42 -1.50 -16.37
CA GLU A 190 4.60 -2.69 -16.11
C GLU A 190 4.99 -3.84 -17.05
N GLU A 191 5.23 -3.54 -18.33
CA GLU A 191 5.73 -4.51 -19.29
C GLU A 191 7.14 -5.01 -18.95
N ALA A 192 8.03 -4.13 -18.48
CA ALA A 192 9.37 -4.49 -17.99
C ALA A 192 9.29 -5.42 -16.77
N LYS A 193 8.37 -5.11 -15.82
CA LYS A 193 8.06 -5.95 -14.66
C LYS A 193 7.51 -7.31 -15.10
N ARG A 194 6.58 -7.35 -16.07
CA ARG A 194 6.00 -8.59 -16.61
C ARG A 194 7.06 -9.52 -17.20
N ARG A 195 8.05 -8.96 -17.88
CA ARG A 195 9.19 -9.64 -18.54
C ARG A 195 10.35 -10.00 -17.59
N GLY A 196 10.07 -10.15 -16.29
CA GLY A 196 11.08 -10.58 -15.31
C GLY A 196 11.88 -9.44 -14.69
N GLY A 197 11.29 -8.24 -14.59
CA GLY A 197 11.92 -7.10 -13.91
C GLY A 197 13.07 -6.48 -14.71
N LEU A 198 12.94 -6.40 -16.04
CA LEU A 198 13.94 -5.78 -16.90
C LEU A 198 14.19 -4.34 -16.44
N GLU A 199 15.46 -3.96 -16.34
CA GLU A 199 15.83 -2.58 -16.06
C GLU A 199 15.35 -1.68 -17.21
N ALA A 200 14.70 -0.58 -16.87
CA ALA A 200 14.28 0.42 -17.84
C ALA A 200 15.30 1.56 -17.98
N ILE A 201 15.58 1.99 -19.21
CA ILE A 201 16.54 3.07 -19.52
C ILE A 201 15.97 4.06 -20.55
N THR A 202 16.43 5.31 -20.54
CA THR A 202 16.01 6.34 -21.51
C THR A 202 16.97 7.53 -21.55
N GLU A 203 17.07 8.18 -22.70
CA GLU A 203 17.69 9.48 -22.89
C GLU A 203 16.63 10.58 -22.73
N ALA A 204 16.49 11.09 -21.51
CA ALA A 204 15.41 11.98 -21.15
C ALA A 204 15.66 13.43 -21.60
N SER A 205 14.72 13.98 -22.37
CA SER A 205 14.69 15.42 -22.68
C SER A 205 14.41 16.27 -21.43
N ALA A 206 14.65 17.58 -21.54
CA ALA A 206 14.28 18.54 -20.48
C ALA A 206 12.79 18.47 -20.09
N MET A 207 11.89 18.21 -21.06
CA MET A 207 10.45 18.07 -20.79
C MET A 207 10.08 16.72 -20.15
N GLY A 208 10.73 15.63 -20.56
CA GLY A 208 10.39 14.27 -20.12
C GLY A 208 10.96 13.91 -18.75
N ARG A 209 12.16 14.39 -18.40
CA ARG A 209 12.91 13.89 -17.24
C ARG A 209 12.16 13.95 -15.90
N HIS A 210 11.35 14.97 -15.66
CA HIS A 210 10.56 15.08 -14.43
C HIS A 210 9.39 14.08 -14.36
N VAL A 211 8.86 13.65 -15.50
CA VAL A 211 7.86 12.57 -15.54
C VAL A 211 8.54 11.26 -15.20
N TYR A 212 9.70 10.99 -15.79
CA TYR A 212 10.42 9.72 -15.59
C TYR A 212 10.97 9.60 -14.17
N GLN A 213 11.48 10.69 -13.58
CA GLN A 213 11.92 10.73 -12.17
C GLN A 213 10.83 10.31 -11.20
N ARG A 214 9.60 10.80 -11.39
CA ARG A 214 8.44 10.43 -10.57
C ARG A 214 8.02 8.97 -10.74
N LEU A 215 8.49 8.30 -11.79
CA LEU A 215 8.20 6.91 -12.12
C LEU A 215 9.41 6.00 -11.87
N GLY A 216 10.36 6.44 -11.03
CA GLY A 216 11.45 5.59 -10.55
C GLY A 216 12.73 5.62 -11.39
N PHE A 217 12.79 6.44 -12.45
CA PHE A 217 14.05 6.67 -13.15
C PHE A 217 14.96 7.61 -12.37
N GLN A 218 16.26 7.30 -12.33
CA GLN A 218 17.30 8.15 -11.77
C GLN A 218 18.29 8.54 -12.85
N GLN A 219 18.80 9.77 -12.77
CA GLN A 219 19.85 10.24 -13.67
C GLN A 219 21.16 9.52 -13.36
N GLU A 220 21.83 9.01 -14.39
CA GLU A 220 23.20 8.50 -14.30
C GLU A 220 24.13 9.42 -15.09
N GLY A 221 25.10 10.02 -14.38
CA GLY A 221 26.11 10.88 -14.99
C GLY A 221 25.63 12.31 -15.32
N PRO A 222 26.47 13.09 -16.02
CA PRO A 222 26.16 14.46 -16.40
C PRO A 222 25.15 14.52 -17.56
N GLU A 223 24.88 15.72 -18.06
CA GLU A 223 24.19 15.88 -19.35
C GLU A 223 24.98 15.23 -20.49
N ILE A 224 24.26 14.76 -21.50
CA ILE A 224 24.85 14.11 -22.67
C ILE A 224 25.68 15.14 -23.45
N GLU A 225 26.97 14.84 -23.57
CA GLU A 225 27.88 15.61 -24.43
C GLU A 225 27.76 15.11 -25.88
N TYR A 226 27.32 16.01 -26.77
CA TYR A 226 27.25 15.72 -28.20
C TYR A 226 28.61 15.91 -28.87
N ILE A 227 29.25 14.79 -29.21
CA ILE A 227 30.55 14.74 -29.88
C ILE A 227 30.33 14.91 -31.37
N VAL A 228 30.47 16.15 -31.85
CA VAL A 228 30.31 16.51 -33.27
C VAL A 228 31.54 17.25 -33.80
N ASP A 229 31.72 17.26 -35.11
CA ASP A 229 32.80 18.02 -35.76
C ASP A 229 32.70 19.53 -35.48
N ASP A 230 33.85 20.22 -35.55
CA ASP A 230 33.96 21.66 -35.29
C ASP A 230 32.97 22.51 -36.10
N GLU A 231 32.68 22.11 -37.33
CA GLU A 231 31.73 22.81 -38.21
C GLU A 231 30.27 22.77 -37.71
N PHE A 232 29.93 21.82 -36.84
CA PHE A 232 28.59 21.68 -36.25
C PHE A 232 28.49 22.19 -34.81
N LYS A 233 29.60 22.64 -34.21
CA LYS A 233 29.63 23.08 -32.80
C LYS A 233 28.61 24.18 -32.49
N GLN A 234 28.40 25.10 -33.43
CA GLN A 234 27.48 26.25 -33.28
C GLN A 234 26.00 25.89 -33.42
N ARG A 235 25.66 24.66 -33.85
CA ARG A 235 24.26 24.22 -33.93
C ARG A 235 23.73 23.96 -32.53
N GLU A 236 22.55 24.50 -32.25
CA GLU A 236 21.83 24.27 -30.99
C GLU A 236 21.43 22.79 -30.87
N ARG A 237 21.50 22.25 -29.66
CA ARG A 237 21.21 20.84 -29.35
C ARG A 237 20.39 20.76 -28.06
N PRO A 238 19.44 19.82 -27.97
CA PRO A 238 18.61 19.67 -26.78
C PRO A 238 19.45 19.23 -25.58
N SER A 239 19.01 19.64 -24.40
CA SER A 239 19.50 19.13 -23.13
C SER A 239 18.89 17.74 -22.89
N ASN A 240 19.75 16.72 -22.88
CA ASN A 240 19.37 15.34 -22.59
C ASN A 240 20.24 14.77 -21.47
N ILE A 241 19.65 13.91 -20.66
CA ILE A 241 20.34 13.15 -19.61
C ILE A 241 20.05 11.67 -19.78
N PHE A 242 21.01 10.82 -19.44
CA PHE A 242 20.76 9.38 -19.39
C PHE A 242 20.09 9.04 -18.05
N MET A 243 19.00 8.27 -18.11
CA MET A 243 18.25 7.86 -16.95
C MET A 243 18.00 6.36 -16.96
N ARG A 244 18.01 5.74 -15.78
CA ARG A 244 17.72 4.32 -15.59
C ARG A 244 16.92 4.07 -14.32
N THR A 245 16.05 3.07 -14.33
CA THR A 245 15.47 2.53 -13.09
C THR A 245 16.54 1.69 -12.39
N ALA A 246 16.54 1.62 -11.05
CA ALA A 246 17.30 0.56 -10.39
C ALA A 246 16.73 -0.78 -10.86
N GLY A 247 17.43 -1.53 -11.71
CA GLY A 247 16.95 -2.85 -12.16
C GLY A 247 16.55 -3.67 -10.94
N VAL A 248 15.32 -4.19 -10.93
CA VAL A 248 14.77 -4.99 -9.82
C VAL A 248 15.34 -6.41 -9.86
N ALA A 249 16.66 -6.51 -10.09
CA ALA A 249 17.47 -7.53 -9.47
C ALA A 249 18.15 -6.80 -8.31
N PHE A 250 17.54 -6.86 -7.13
CA PHE A 250 18.22 -6.52 -5.89
C PHE A 250 19.59 -7.23 -5.93
N ALA A 251 20.69 -6.47 -6.03
CA ALA A 251 22.01 -7.06 -6.11
C ALA A 251 22.21 -8.03 -4.94
N ALA A 252 22.50 -9.30 -5.20
CA ALA A 252 22.54 -10.36 -4.18
C ALA A 252 23.20 -9.88 -2.86
N ILE A 253 22.57 -10.14 -1.71
CA ILE A 253 23.03 -9.71 -0.39
C ILE A 253 24.35 -10.42 -0.15
N ASN A 254 25.42 -9.63 -0.28
CA ASN A 254 26.77 -10.10 -0.11
C ASN A 254 27.13 -10.07 1.38
N LYS A 255 27.14 -11.27 2.01
CA LYS A 255 27.52 -11.48 3.41
C LYS A 255 28.84 -10.79 3.79
N CYS A 256 29.80 -10.69 2.86
CA CYS A 256 31.10 -10.06 3.12
C CYS A 256 31.07 -8.54 3.33
N LYS A 257 29.92 -7.88 3.07
CA LYS A 257 29.74 -6.45 3.34
C LYS A 257 29.39 -6.15 4.81
N PHE A 258 29.08 -7.17 5.60
CA PHE A 258 28.65 -7.02 6.99
C PHE A 258 29.78 -7.45 7.94
N PRO A 259 30.03 -6.70 9.03
CA PRO A 259 30.86 -7.15 10.14
C PRO A 259 30.36 -8.48 10.72
N ALA A 260 31.26 -9.33 11.23
CA ALA A 260 30.89 -10.66 11.70
C ALA A 260 29.90 -10.64 12.89
N ASP A 261 30.01 -9.64 13.76
CA ASP A 261 29.12 -9.35 14.88
C ASP A 261 27.77 -8.74 14.48
N HIS A 262 27.61 -8.36 13.21
CA HIS A 262 26.35 -7.88 12.63
C HIS A 262 25.64 -8.95 11.78
N ILE A 263 26.15 -10.19 11.80
CA ILE A 263 25.55 -11.33 11.10
C ILE A 263 24.81 -12.19 12.13
N ILE A 264 23.51 -12.32 11.95
CA ILE A 264 22.60 -13.01 12.85
C ILE A 264 22.04 -14.24 12.12
N GLU A 265 22.44 -15.44 12.51
CA GLU A 265 21.92 -16.69 11.96
C GLU A 265 20.89 -17.29 12.93
N ARG A 266 19.67 -17.59 12.45
CA ARG A 266 18.54 -18.08 13.25
C ARG A 266 17.69 -19.09 12.49
N ASP A 267 16.83 -19.83 13.19
CA ASP A 267 15.84 -20.69 12.53
C ASP A 267 14.70 -19.84 11.97
N VAL A 268 14.19 -18.87 12.74
CA VAL A 268 13.07 -18.01 12.33
C VAL A 268 13.38 -16.54 12.55
N ALA A 269 13.23 -15.74 11.50
CA ALA A 269 13.19 -14.28 11.60
C ALA A 269 11.73 -13.82 11.66
N ILE A 270 11.39 -12.99 12.64
CA ILE A 270 10.04 -12.46 12.86
C ILE A 270 10.08 -10.96 12.62
N VAL A 271 9.21 -10.43 11.77
CA VAL A 271 9.13 -8.98 11.51
C VAL A 271 7.82 -8.44 12.06
N GLY A 272 7.92 -7.55 13.05
CA GLY A 272 6.80 -7.05 13.84
C GLY A 272 6.72 -7.73 15.20
N GLY A 273 6.90 -6.94 16.26
CA GLY A 273 6.82 -7.31 17.68
C GLY A 273 5.47 -6.97 18.32
N GLY A 274 4.40 -6.90 17.51
CA GLY A 274 3.02 -6.70 17.98
C GLY A 274 2.44 -7.93 18.69
N ALA A 275 1.13 -7.94 18.91
CA ALA A 275 0.43 -9.05 19.59
C ALA A 275 0.78 -10.44 19.01
N SER A 276 0.68 -10.61 17.69
CA SER A 276 0.97 -11.87 17.02
C SER A 276 2.45 -12.22 17.05
N GLY A 277 3.33 -11.26 16.75
CA GLY A 277 4.77 -11.52 16.65
C GLY A 277 5.44 -11.78 18.00
N ALA A 278 5.05 -11.05 19.05
CA ALA A 278 5.55 -11.28 20.40
C ALA A 278 5.10 -12.64 20.95
N HIS A 279 3.83 -13.01 20.73
CA HIS A 279 3.34 -14.35 21.08
C HIS A 279 4.09 -15.45 20.32
N ALA A 280 4.24 -15.29 19.00
CA ALA A 280 4.96 -16.24 18.18
C ALA A 280 6.43 -16.39 18.59
N ALA A 281 7.11 -15.30 18.92
CA ALA A 281 8.50 -15.32 19.38
C ALA A 281 8.67 -16.16 20.65
N VAL A 282 7.75 -16.03 21.63
CA VAL A 282 7.75 -16.82 22.86
C VAL A 282 7.55 -18.30 22.55
N LEU A 283 6.50 -18.66 21.81
CA LEU A 283 6.21 -20.07 21.51
C LEU A 283 7.35 -20.72 20.69
N LEU A 284 7.85 -20.03 19.65
CA LEU A 284 8.95 -20.54 18.82
C LEU A 284 10.21 -20.78 19.65
N LYS A 285 10.57 -19.86 20.54
CA LYS A 285 11.78 -19.95 21.36
C LYS A 285 11.65 -20.97 22.48
N GLU A 286 10.60 -20.84 23.29
CA GLU A 286 10.48 -21.55 24.57
C GLU A 286 9.80 -22.91 24.40
N ASP A 287 8.83 -23.04 23.49
CA ASP A 287 8.00 -24.24 23.38
C ASP A 287 8.45 -25.14 22.22
N PHE A 288 8.85 -24.56 21.09
CA PHE A 288 9.41 -25.29 19.95
C PHE A 288 10.95 -25.37 19.95
N GLY A 289 11.63 -24.69 20.88
CA GLY A 289 13.09 -24.75 21.04
C GLY A 289 13.86 -24.21 19.83
N LYS A 290 13.28 -23.30 19.05
CA LYS A 290 13.89 -22.70 17.85
C LYS A 290 14.64 -21.43 18.18
N SER A 291 15.73 -21.17 17.46
CA SER A 291 16.44 -19.90 17.55
C SER A 291 15.71 -18.83 16.75
N ILE A 292 15.48 -17.65 17.33
CA ILE A 292 14.70 -16.58 16.72
C ILE A 292 15.43 -15.24 16.71
N VAL A 293 14.98 -14.34 15.84
CA VAL A 293 15.24 -12.90 15.95
C VAL A 293 13.97 -12.13 15.60
N VAL A 294 13.63 -11.11 16.38
CA VAL A 294 12.50 -10.21 16.14
C VAL A 294 13.02 -8.86 15.67
N VAL A 295 12.49 -8.34 14.56
CA VAL A 295 12.74 -6.97 14.09
C VAL A 295 11.50 -6.13 14.41
N GLU A 296 11.65 -5.14 15.28
CA GLU A 296 10.54 -4.26 15.73
C GLU A 296 10.87 -2.79 15.48
N LYS A 297 9.95 -2.08 14.80
CA LYS A 297 10.14 -0.68 14.40
C LYS A 297 10.09 0.29 15.58
N GLN A 298 9.38 -0.06 16.65
CA GLN A 298 9.29 0.70 17.89
C GLN A 298 10.41 0.31 18.86
N ASN A 299 10.59 1.09 19.91
CA ASN A 299 11.50 0.77 21.01
C ASN A 299 10.86 -0.13 22.09
N ARG A 300 9.74 -0.79 21.76
CA ARG A 300 8.96 -1.66 22.65
C ARG A 300 8.20 -2.70 21.84
N LEU A 301 7.80 -3.79 22.49
CA LEU A 301 6.84 -4.76 21.94
C LEU A 301 5.38 -4.33 22.23
N GLY A 302 4.42 -5.00 21.60
CA GLY A 302 2.99 -4.92 21.90
C GLY A 302 2.13 -4.22 20.87
N GLY A 303 2.72 -3.60 19.84
CA GLY A 303 1.99 -3.04 18.70
C GLY A 303 0.90 -2.05 19.13
N HIS A 304 -0.36 -2.36 18.83
CA HIS A 304 -1.52 -1.50 19.10
C HIS A 304 -1.86 -1.33 20.59
N VAL A 305 -1.20 -2.07 21.48
CA VAL A 305 -1.26 -1.76 22.91
C VAL A 305 -0.56 -0.45 23.17
N ALA A 306 -1.27 0.52 23.74
CA ALA A 306 -0.75 1.84 24.08
C ALA A 306 -1.35 2.31 25.40
N THR A 307 -0.47 2.43 26.40
CA THR A 307 -0.80 2.82 27.77
C THR A 307 0.00 4.06 28.13
N TYR A 308 -0.68 5.12 28.56
CA TYR A 308 -0.05 6.33 29.10
C TYR A 308 0.06 6.19 30.61
N ALA A 309 1.20 6.54 31.20
CA ALA A 309 1.37 6.65 32.64
C ALA A 309 1.54 8.12 33.01
N ASP A 310 0.74 8.60 33.97
CA ASP A 310 0.91 9.95 34.50
C ASP A 310 2.09 10.03 35.50
N GLY A 311 2.45 11.24 35.91
CA GLY A 311 3.53 11.48 36.87
C GLY A 311 3.29 10.89 38.28
N SER A 312 2.08 10.41 38.58
CA SER A 312 1.71 9.76 39.85
C SER A 312 1.82 8.23 39.79
N GLY A 313 2.10 7.67 38.61
CA GLY A 313 2.18 6.21 38.38
C GLY A 313 0.85 5.57 37.98
N LYS A 314 -0.18 6.38 37.71
CA LYS A 314 -1.47 5.91 37.24
C LYS A 314 -1.49 5.76 35.74
N THR A 315 -2.16 4.73 35.25
CA THR A 315 -2.16 4.38 33.83
C THR A 315 -3.52 4.52 33.15
N PHE A 316 -3.46 4.85 31.87
CA PHE A 316 -4.60 5.13 31.00
C PHE A 316 -4.43 4.40 29.67
N GLU A 317 -5.31 3.45 29.39
CA GLU A 317 -5.31 2.72 28.12
C GLU A 317 -5.96 3.56 27.01
N TYR A 318 -5.21 3.85 25.95
CA TYR A 318 -5.73 4.60 24.80
C TYR A 318 -5.66 3.82 23.49
N GLY A 319 -4.82 2.77 23.40
CA GLY A 319 -4.88 1.77 22.33
C GLY A 319 -5.91 0.68 22.63
N VAL A 320 -5.43 -0.56 22.81
CA VAL A 320 -6.23 -1.70 23.32
C VAL A 320 -6.72 -1.41 24.74
N GLN A 321 -8.03 -1.52 24.98
CA GLN A 321 -8.63 -1.25 26.30
C GLN A 321 -8.87 -2.50 27.14
N SER A 322 -9.14 -3.64 26.50
CA SER A 322 -9.43 -4.93 27.16
C SER A 322 -9.31 -6.07 26.16
N TYR A 323 -9.23 -7.30 26.67
CA TYR A 323 -9.12 -8.53 25.90
C TYR A 323 -10.40 -9.36 25.98
N LEU A 324 -10.74 -10.07 24.90
CA LEU A 324 -11.79 -11.08 24.87
C LEU A 324 -11.21 -12.41 25.36
N GLU A 325 -11.90 -13.14 26.23
CA GLU A 325 -11.47 -14.51 26.55
C GLU A 325 -11.65 -15.42 25.32
N TYR A 326 -10.53 -15.97 24.83
CA TYR A 326 -10.48 -16.89 23.70
C TYR A 326 -9.21 -17.73 23.79
N GLY A 327 -9.30 -19.03 23.53
CA GLY A 327 -8.17 -19.97 23.64
C GLY A 327 -7.49 -19.94 25.01
N ASP A 328 -6.18 -20.17 25.04
CA ASP A 328 -5.37 -20.23 26.27
C ASP A 328 -4.83 -18.85 26.71
N ALA A 329 -5.51 -17.77 26.33
CA ALA A 329 -5.01 -16.41 26.55
C ALA A 329 -4.72 -16.09 28.02
N LEU A 330 -5.59 -16.50 28.97
CA LEU A 330 -5.36 -16.26 30.39
C LEU A 330 -4.10 -16.97 30.92
N ALA A 331 -3.85 -18.20 30.46
CA ALA A 331 -2.65 -18.95 30.82
C ALA A 331 -1.37 -18.27 30.28
N PHE A 332 -1.45 -17.64 29.11
CA PHE A 332 -0.34 -16.86 28.56
C PHE A 332 -0.01 -15.62 29.41
N PHE A 333 -1.00 -14.91 29.94
CA PHE A 333 -0.75 -13.84 30.92
C PHE A 333 -0.14 -14.37 32.23
N GLU A 334 -0.65 -15.50 32.74
CA GLU A 334 -0.14 -16.16 33.95
C GLU A 334 1.33 -16.59 33.79
N ARG A 335 1.72 -17.10 32.62
CA ARG A 335 3.11 -17.48 32.28
C ARG A 335 4.10 -16.34 32.55
N PHE A 336 3.70 -15.10 32.31
CA PHE A 336 4.52 -13.90 32.56
C PHE A 336 4.22 -13.25 33.90
N ASN A 337 3.57 -13.95 34.83
CA ASN A 337 3.17 -13.42 36.15
C ASN A 337 2.40 -12.10 36.04
N VAL A 338 1.50 -11.97 35.05
CA VAL A 338 0.61 -10.82 34.91
C VAL A 338 -0.75 -11.21 35.46
N THR A 339 -1.13 -10.65 36.60
CA THR A 339 -2.44 -10.92 37.21
C THR A 339 -3.53 -10.20 36.42
N THR A 340 -4.53 -10.95 35.97
CA THR A 340 -5.66 -10.43 35.20
C THR A 340 -6.94 -10.37 36.04
N GLY A 341 -7.89 -9.57 35.58
CA GLY A 341 -9.24 -9.53 36.13
C GLY A 341 -10.19 -8.73 35.24
N VAL A 342 -11.40 -8.51 35.73
CA VAL A 342 -12.43 -7.74 35.01
C VAL A 342 -11.98 -6.28 34.90
N PRO A 343 -11.94 -5.69 33.68
CA PRO A 343 -11.55 -4.29 33.52
C PRO A 343 -12.58 -3.37 34.17
N THR A 344 -12.13 -2.48 35.06
CA THR A 344 -13.01 -1.48 35.68
C THR A 344 -13.20 -0.29 34.75
N ARG A 345 -14.44 0.01 34.38
CA ARG A 345 -14.82 1.23 33.63
C ARG A 345 -15.77 2.08 34.48
N GLY A 346 -15.53 3.39 34.52
CA GLY A 346 -16.46 4.33 35.13
C GLY A 346 -17.74 4.43 34.31
N ALA A 347 -18.89 4.61 34.98
CA ALA A 347 -20.12 4.94 34.28
C ALA A 347 -20.02 6.36 33.70
N LEU A 348 -20.22 6.49 32.40
CA LEU A 348 -20.23 7.77 31.69
C LEU A 348 -21.65 8.11 31.26
N THR A 349 -21.95 9.41 31.23
CA THR A 349 -23.16 9.93 30.59
C THR A 349 -22.88 10.08 29.10
N SER A 350 -23.67 9.44 28.24
CA SER A 350 -23.56 9.65 26.80
C SER A 350 -24.20 10.98 26.40
N ALA A 351 -23.49 11.75 25.57
CA ALA A 351 -24.01 12.92 24.88
C ALA A 351 -23.77 12.75 23.37
N TYR A 352 -24.65 13.34 22.55
CA TYR A 352 -24.66 13.13 21.10
C TYR A 352 -24.59 14.47 20.38
N ALA A 353 -23.62 14.61 19.49
CA ALA A 353 -23.44 15.79 18.66
C ALA A 353 -22.88 15.38 17.30
N ASP A 354 -23.19 16.16 16.28
CA ASP A 354 -22.57 16.04 14.97
C ASP A 354 -21.25 16.80 14.98
N PHE A 355 -20.13 16.10 14.86
CA PHE A 355 -18.81 16.72 14.98
C PHE A 355 -18.45 17.57 13.74
N SER A 356 -19.18 17.41 12.63
CA SER A 356 -18.97 18.20 11.43
C SER A 356 -19.64 19.57 11.48
N THR A 357 -20.79 19.67 12.16
CA THR A 357 -21.56 20.92 12.29
C THR A 357 -21.46 21.54 13.69
N GLY A 358 -21.06 20.76 14.67
CA GLY A 358 -21.02 21.16 16.08
C GLY A 358 -22.37 21.20 16.77
N LEU A 359 -23.44 20.75 16.11
CA LEU A 359 -24.79 20.84 16.65
C LEU A 359 -25.11 19.64 17.56
N ASN A 360 -25.81 19.91 18.65
CA ASN A 360 -26.37 18.87 19.52
C ASN A 360 -27.41 18.03 18.76
N VAL A 361 -27.30 16.71 18.86
CA VAL A 361 -28.32 15.76 18.38
C VAL A 361 -29.15 15.28 19.57
N SER A 362 -29.77 16.24 20.27
CA SER A 362 -30.46 16.00 21.56
C SER A 362 -31.74 15.16 21.43
N THR A 363 -32.24 14.98 20.21
CA THR A 363 -33.40 14.13 19.91
C THR A 363 -33.04 12.68 19.64
N PHE A 364 -31.74 12.33 19.55
CA PHE A 364 -31.32 10.94 19.40
C PHE A 364 -31.69 10.12 20.64
N ILE A 365 -32.34 8.99 20.42
CA ILE A 365 -32.79 8.05 21.43
C ILE A 365 -31.97 6.77 21.24
N ASN A 366 -31.08 6.50 22.19
CA ASN A 366 -30.33 5.25 22.22
C ASN A 366 -31.29 4.09 22.55
N PRO A 367 -31.18 2.91 21.90
CA PRO A 367 -32.04 1.76 22.19
C PRO A 367 -32.05 1.37 23.67
N ALA A 368 -33.20 0.87 24.14
CA ALA A 368 -33.30 0.34 25.49
C ALA A 368 -32.34 -0.85 25.68
N ASN A 369 -31.85 -1.02 26.91
CA ASN A 369 -30.81 -2.01 27.18
C ASN A 369 -31.25 -3.46 26.87
N ASP A 370 -32.50 -3.79 27.19
CA ASP A 370 -33.13 -5.08 26.91
C ASP A 370 -33.33 -5.32 25.41
N GLU A 371 -33.78 -4.32 24.66
CA GLU A 371 -33.89 -4.37 23.19
C GLU A 371 -32.52 -4.57 22.52
N ARG A 372 -31.51 -3.82 22.97
CA ARG A 372 -30.12 -3.93 22.52
C ARG A 372 -29.57 -5.34 22.77
N VAL A 373 -29.74 -5.88 23.97
CA VAL A 373 -29.29 -7.24 24.31
C VAL A 373 -30.04 -8.29 23.50
N ALA A 374 -31.34 -8.12 23.27
CA ALA A 374 -32.11 -9.04 22.43
C ALA A 374 -31.61 -9.03 20.97
N ALA A 375 -31.32 -7.86 20.39
CA ALA A 375 -30.74 -7.73 19.06
C ALA A 375 -29.33 -8.32 18.97
N LEU A 376 -28.48 -8.11 19.99
CA LEU A 376 -27.15 -8.72 20.05
C LEU A 376 -27.20 -10.26 20.15
N ASN A 377 -28.19 -10.82 20.86
CA ASN A 377 -28.39 -12.27 20.88
C ASN A 377 -28.79 -12.81 19.50
N ARG A 378 -29.65 -12.11 18.76
CA ARG A 378 -29.97 -12.47 17.36
C ARG A 378 -28.74 -12.40 16.47
N PHE A 379 -27.92 -11.35 16.61
CA PHE A 379 -26.65 -11.26 15.90
C PHE A 379 -25.71 -12.41 16.27
N LEU A 380 -25.58 -12.74 17.56
CA LEU A 380 -24.74 -13.83 18.04
C LEU A 380 -25.17 -15.16 17.42
N GLU A 381 -26.46 -15.51 17.49
CA GLU A 381 -27.01 -16.73 16.88
C GLU A 381 -26.72 -16.79 15.36
N ALA A 382 -26.82 -15.67 14.66
CA ALA A 382 -26.53 -15.59 13.24
C ALA A 382 -25.02 -15.69 12.93
N ALA A 383 -24.17 -15.06 13.75
CA ALA A 383 -22.72 -15.04 13.58
C ALA A 383 -22.06 -16.39 13.91
N GLU A 384 -22.58 -17.12 14.89
CA GLU A 384 -22.08 -18.45 15.29
C GLU A 384 -22.14 -19.48 14.15
N LEU A 385 -23.06 -19.30 13.20
CA LEU A 385 -23.17 -20.16 12.01
C LEU A 385 -21.93 -20.11 11.10
N TYR A 386 -21.17 -19.01 11.17
CA TYR A 386 -20.02 -18.75 10.31
C TYR A 386 -18.69 -18.75 11.06
N GLU A 387 -18.70 -19.01 12.37
CA GLU A 387 -17.53 -18.82 13.23
C GLU A 387 -16.36 -19.71 12.83
N ASP A 388 -16.61 -20.99 12.52
CA ASP A 388 -15.58 -21.94 12.09
C ASP A 388 -14.91 -21.55 10.76
N MET A 389 -15.58 -20.74 9.93
CA MET A 389 -15.03 -20.25 8.66
C MET A 389 -14.15 -19.01 8.85
N ILE A 390 -14.30 -18.27 9.95
CA ILE A 390 -13.69 -16.95 10.18
C ILE A 390 -12.63 -17.01 11.29
N LEU A 391 -12.82 -17.87 12.30
CA LEU A 391 -12.01 -17.90 13.52
C LEU A 391 -11.34 -19.28 13.77
N PRO A 392 -10.11 -19.29 14.30
CA PRO A 392 -9.24 -18.14 14.54
C PRO A 392 -8.58 -17.62 13.24
N GLY A 393 -8.87 -18.21 12.10
CA GLY A 393 -8.50 -17.73 10.77
C GLY A 393 -9.33 -18.44 9.70
N TYR A 394 -9.13 -18.07 8.45
CA TYR A 394 -9.89 -18.52 7.29
C TYR A 394 -9.53 -19.93 6.78
N TRP A 395 -9.02 -20.81 7.65
CA TRP A 395 -8.57 -22.16 7.29
C TRP A 395 -9.69 -23.02 6.69
N ASN A 396 -10.92 -22.84 7.18
CA ASN A 396 -12.11 -23.54 6.71
C ASN A 396 -13.02 -22.65 5.85
N PHE A 397 -12.49 -21.52 5.34
CA PHE A 397 -13.28 -20.63 4.51
C PHE A 397 -13.60 -21.31 3.17
N PRO A 398 -14.88 -21.28 2.73
CA PRO A 398 -15.32 -22.05 1.58
C PRO A 398 -14.78 -21.50 0.25
N GLU A 399 -14.80 -22.37 -0.77
CA GLU A 399 -14.56 -21.99 -2.17
C GLU A 399 -15.59 -20.95 -2.65
N PRO A 400 -15.27 -20.16 -3.70
CA PRO A 400 -16.06 -18.99 -4.06
C PRO A 400 -17.56 -19.21 -4.33
N ASP A 401 -17.92 -20.34 -4.94
CA ASP A 401 -19.31 -20.71 -5.23
C ASP A 401 -20.08 -21.22 -4.00
N ALA A 402 -19.36 -21.55 -2.93
CA ALA A 402 -19.89 -22.04 -1.66
C ALA A 402 -19.90 -20.99 -0.54
N ILE A 403 -19.44 -19.75 -0.79
CA ILE A 403 -19.49 -18.68 0.21
C ILE A 403 -20.96 -18.41 0.59
N PRO A 404 -21.33 -18.49 1.88
CA PRO A 404 -22.68 -18.20 2.33
C PRO A 404 -23.12 -16.81 1.88
N LYS A 405 -24.29 -16.73 1.23
CA LYS A 405 -24.83 -15.47 0.69
C LYS A 405 -24.91 -14.36 1.73
N ASP A 406 -25.20 -14.72 2.98
CA ASP A 406 -25.28 -13.77 4.09
C ASP A 406 -23.96 -13.04 4.35
N LEU A 407 -22.81 -13.71 4.22
CA LEU A 407 -21.50 -13.08 4.38
C LEU A 407 -21.20 -12.07 3.26
N LEU A 408 -21.88 -12.19 2.12
CA LEU A 408 -21.75 -11.30 0.96
C LEU A 408 -22.76 -10.16 0.93
N LEU A 409 -23.80 -10.18 1.80
CA LEU A 409 -24.78 -9.10 1.88
C LEU A 409 -24.14 -7.84 2.45
N PRO A 410 -24.54 -6.63 1.98
CA PRO A 410 -24.29 -5.40 2.71
C PRO A 410 -24.77 -5.55 4.15
N PHE A 411 -23.96 -5.16 5.13
CA PHE A 411 -24.26 -5.41 6.53
C PHE A 411 -25.56 -4.75 6.98
N GLY A 412 -25.96 -3.61 6.42
CA GLY A 412 -27.26 -2.99 6.67
C GLY A 412 -28.44 -3.86 6.24
N GLU A 413 -28.30 -4.61 5.13
CA GLU A 413 -29.32 -5.58 4.70
C GLU A 413 -29.35 -6.82 5.58
N PHE A 414 -28.17 -7.32 5.98
CA PHE A 414 -28.05 -8.40 6.96
C PHE A 414 -28.70 -8.00 8.29
N ALA A 415 -28.43 -6.79 8.79
CA ALA A 415 -29.01 -6.27 10.00
C ALA A 415 -30.54 -6.18 9.94
N LYS A 416 -31.10 -5.73 8.82
CA LYS A 416 -32.56 -5.75 8.61
C LYS A 416 -33.13 -7.16 8.57
N LYS A 417 -32.44 -8.09 7.88
CA LYS A 417 -32.84 -9.50 7.77
C LYS A 417 -32.94 -10.18 9.15
N TYR A 418 -32.05 -9.84 10.07
CA TYR A 418 -31.96 -10.44 11.41
C TYR A 418 -32.52 -9.54 12.53
N GLU A 419 -33.21 -8.44 12.19
CA GLU A 419 -33.83 -7.50 13.15
C GLU A 419 -32.80 -6.95 14.18
N LEU A 420 -31.67 -6.45 13.69
CA LEU A 420 -30.53 -6.01 14.51
C LEU A 420 -30.53 -4.52 14.85
N ASP A 421 -31.58 -3.79 14.49
CA ASP A 421 -31.70 -2.33 14.59
C ASP A 421 -31.19 -1.79 15.94
N ALA A 422 -31.65 -2.37 17.04
CA ALA A 422 -31.30 -1.94 18.41
C ALA A 422 -29.83 -2.25 18.82
N ALA A 423 -29.12 -3.13 18.10
CA ALA A 423 -27.71 -3.42 18.34
C ALA A 423 -26.77 -2.50 17.53
N MET A 424 -27.24 -2.00 16.39
CA MET A 424 -26.44 -1.25 15.43
C MET A 424 -25.62 -0.09 16.04
N PRO A 425 -26.16 0.77 16.91
CA PRO A 425 -25.39 1.88 17.48
C PRO A 425 -24.22 1.41 18.33
N GLN A 426 -24.40 0.36 19.13
CA GLN A 426 -23.33 -0.16 19.98
C GLN A 426 -22.29 -0.94 19.16
N MET A 427 -22.73 -1.72 18.17
CA MET A 427 -21.81 -2.42 17.26
C MET A 427 -20.91 -1.42 16.54
N PHE A 428 -21.48 -0.31 16.06
CA PHE A 428 -20.71 0.77 15.48
C PHE A 428 -19.82 1.47 16.51
N GLN A 429 -20.27 1.74 17.74
CA GLN A 429 -19.45 2.48 18.70
C GLN A 429 -18.25 1.69 19.23
N VAL A 430 -18.32 0.35 19.34
CA VAL A 430 -17.28 -0.45 20.02
C VAL A 430 -16.08 -0.73 19.10
N PRO A 431 -16.13 -1.65 18.11
CA PRO A 431 -15.07 -1.75 17.10
C PRO A 431 -15.50 -1.26 15.70
N GLY A 432 -16.80 -1.03 15.47
CA GLY A 432 -17.34 -0.74 14.15
C GLY A 432 -16.88 0.53 13.44
N PRO A 433 -16.29 1.59 14.06
CA PRO A 433 -15.80 2.72 13.29
C PRO A 433 -14.61 2.30 12.40
N GLY A 434 -13.97 1.15 12.68
CA GLY A 434 -12.88 0.57 11.90
C GLY A 434 -13.27 0.09 10.50
N VAL A 435 -14.57 0.00 10.19
CA VAL A 435 -15.06 -0.29 8.82
C VAL A 435 -15.67 0.99 8.24
N VAL A 436 -14.95 1.60 7.31
CA VAL A 436 -15.25 2.95 6.77
C VAL A 436 -16.64 3.06 6.12
N ASP A 437 -17.12 1.97 5.50
CA ASP A 437 -18.42 1.88 4.84
C ASP A 437 -19.35 0.91 5.60
N TRP A 438 -19.38 0.98 6.93
CA TRP A 438 -20.01 0.02 7.85
C TRP A 438 -21.33 -0.62 7.38
N THR A 439 -22.29 0.16 6.88
CA THR A 439 -23.59 -0.35 6.43
C THR A 439 -23.57 -1.01 5.06
N ASP A 440 -22.68 -0.55 4.18
CA ASP A 440 -22.60 -0.98 2.78
C ASP A 440 -21.54 -2.07 2.59
N ALA A 441 -20.64 -2.23 3.56
CA ALA A 441 -19.61 -3.25 3.58
C ALA A 441 -20.23 -4.66 3.60
N PRO A 442 -19.63 -5.65 2.91
CA PRO A 442 -19.97 -7.05 3.06
C PRO A 442 -19.98 -7.47 4.53
N THR A 443 -20.99 -8.26 4.92
CA THR A 443 -21.16 -8.75 6.29
C THR A 443 -19.93 -9.48 6.80
N LEU A 444 -19.18 -10.18 5.93
CA LEU A 444 -17.88 -10.76 6.26
C LEU A 444 -16.93 -9.73 6.90
N HIS A 445 -16.76 -8.57 6.27
CA HIS A 445 -15.84 -7.53 6.76
C HIS A 445 -16.28 -6.97 8.11
N VAL A 446 -17.59 -6.86 8.33
CA VAL A 446 -18.11 -6.47 9.65
C VAL A 446 -17.85 -7.56 10.68
N MET A 447 -18.06 -8.85 10.35
CA MET A 447 -17.79 -9.96 11.26
C MET A 447 -16.30 -10.13 11.60
N GLN A 448 -15.40 -9.71 10.72
CA GLN A 448 -13.96 -9.67 10.99
C GLN A 448 -13.57 -8.63 12.05
N VAL A 449 -14.40 -7.60 12.26
CA VAL A 449 -14.17 -6.52 13.23
C VAL A 449 -15.09 -6.63 14.44
N PHE A 450 -16.28 -7.22 14.26
CA PHE A 450 -17.29 -7.50 15.27
C PHE A 450 -17.86 -8.91 15.02
N GLY A 451 -17.18 -9.94 15.53
CA GLY A 451 -17.61 -11.34 15.40
C GLY A 451 -18.36 -11.88 16.62
N ALA A 452 -18.70 -13.17 16.60
CA ALA A 452 -19.35 -13.87 17.70
C ALA A 452 -18.66 -13.68 19.07
N PRO A 453 -17.32 -13.70 19.21
CA PRO A 453 -16.66 -13.45 20.49
C PRO A 453 -16.97 -12.07 21.10
N MET A 454 -17.06 -11.02 20.29
CA MET A 454 -17.44 -9.69 20.76
C MET A 454 -18.91 -9.65 21.16
N ALA A 455 -19.79 -10.29 20.39
CA ALA A 455 -21.20 -10.39 20.73
C ALA A 455 -21.41 -11.13 22.07
N ARG A 456 -20.73 -12.26 22.30
CA ARG A 456 -20.73 -13.00 23.57
C ARG A 456 -20.31 -12.10 24.73
N ALA A 457 -19.26 -11.29 24.55
CA ALA A 457 -18.82 -10.35 25.58
C ALA A 457 -19.88 -9.28 25.90
N LEU A 458 -20.54 -8.72 24.88
CA LEU A 458 -21.53 -7.66 25.07
C LEU A 458 -22.87 -8.16 25.64
N VAL A 459 -23.23 -9.43 25.41
CA VAL A 459 -24.40 -10.06 26.05
C VAL A 459 -24.07 -10.69 27.41
N GLY A 460 -22.81 -10.64 27.85
CA GLY A 460 -22.36 -11.21 29.12
C GLY A 460 -22.23 -12.74 29.14
N ALA A 461 -22.19 -13.37 27.97
CA ALA A 461 -22.00 -14.82 27.81
C ALA A 461 -20.52 -15.24 27.88
N ALA A 462 -19.58 -14.30 27.67
CA ALA A 462 -18.15 -14.49 27.87
C ALA A 462 -17.55 -13.27 28.58
N PRO A 463 -16.52 -13.42 29.43
CA PRO A 463 -15.92 -12.27 30.10
C PRO A 463 -14.97 -11.52 29.17
N THR A 464 -14.72 -10.26 29.54
CA THR A 464 -13.55 -9.51 29.09
C THR A 464 -12.57 -9.40 30.25
N PHE A 465 -11.28 -9.29 29.95
CA PHE A 465 -10.24 -9.22 30.96
C PHE A 465 -9.14 -8.22 30.59
N GLY A 466 -8.32 -7.87 31.58
CA GLY A 466 -7.10 -7.09 31.41
C GLY A 466 -6.21 -7.20 32.66
N PRO A 467 -4.96 -6.72 32.62
CA PRO A 467 -4.08 -6.67 33.77
C PRO A 467 -4.70 -5.84 34.90
N LEU A 468 -4.66 -6.35 36.13
CA LEU A 468 -5.13 -5.60 37.32
C LEU A 468 -4.27 -4.36 37.60
N SER A 469 -3.04 -4.34 37.08
CA SER A 469 -2.17 -3.15 37.07
C SER A 469 -2.74 -2.00 36.22
N ARG A 470 -3.75 -2.27 35.39
CA ARG A 470 -4.32 -1.35 34.39
C ARG A 470 -3.27 -0.88 33.38
N ASN A 471 -2.30 -1.74 33.08
CA ASN A 471 -1.24 -1.47 32.15
C ASN A 471 -1.08 -2.64 31.17
N ASN A 472 -1.71 -2.53 30.01
CA ASN A 472 -1.67 -3.53 28.94
C ASN A 472 -0.25 -3.70 28.38
N THR A 473 0.62 -2.70 28.49
CA THR A 473 2.04 -2.86 28.10
C THR A 473 2.84 -3.78 29.02
N GLU A 474 2.35 -4.10 30.23
CA GLU A 474 3.06 -4.92 31.21
C GLU A 474 3.46 -6.28 30.62
N LEU A 475 2.52 -6.99 29.99
CA LEU A 475 2.78 -8.29 29.39
C LEU A 475 3.92 -8.22 28.37
N TYR A 476 3.85 -7.26 27.46
CA TYR A 476 4.82 -7.11 26.38
C TYR A 476 6.19 -6.66 26.86
N GLY A 477 6.25 -5.85 27.92
CA GLY A 477 7.50 -5.53 28.60
C GLY A 477 8.17 -6.78 29.19
N LYS A 478 7.38 -7.67 29.80
CA LYS A 478 7.88 -8.95 30.34
C LYS A 478 8.29 -9.93 29.25
N ILE A 479 7.57 -9.98 28.13
CA ILE A 479 7.98 -10.75 26.95
C ILE A 479 9.33 -10.22 26.44
N GLY A 480 9.45 -8.91 26.25
CA GLY A 480 10.70 -8.29 25.80
C GLY A 480 11.88 -8.60 26.71
N ALA A 481 11.67 -8.59 28.03
CA ALA A 481 12.69 -8.99 29.00
C ALA A 481 13.08 -10.47 28.91
N SER A 482 12.13 -11.38 28.61
CA SER A 482 12.43 -12.81 28.39
C SER A 482 13.20 -13.04 27.08
N LEU A 483 12.84 -12.32 26.02
CA LEU A 483 13.48 -12.44 24.71
C LEU A 483 14.90 -11.86 24.71
N GLY A 484 15.15 -10.76 25.43
CA GLY A 484 16.47 -10.15 25.57
C GLY A 484 17.05 -9.68 24.23
N ASP A 485 18.29 -10.07 23.95
CA ASP A 485 19.05 -9.66 22.75
C ASP A 485 18.51 -10.29 21.44
N ASP A 486 17.51 -11.16 21.51
CA ASP A 486 16.83 -11.67 20.30
C ASP A 486 15.87 -10.65 19.67
N VAL A 487 15.73 -9.44 20.24
CA VAL A 487 14.90 -8.36 19.69
C VAL A 487 15.74 -7.18 19.22
N LEU A 488 15.68 -6.90 17.91
CA LEU A 488 16.20 -5.67 17.31
C LEU A 488 15.11 -4.59 17.35
N TYR A 489 15.11 -3.81 18.43
CA TYR A 489 14.24 -2.65 18.58
C TYR A 489 14.63 -1.50 17.65
N SER A 490 13.69 -0.59 17.42
CA SER A 490 13.87 0.60 16.58
C SER A 490 14.48 0.27 15.21
N SER A 491 14.09 -0.86 14.63
CA SER A 491 14.69 -1.43 13.42
C SER A 491 13.63 -1.84 12.41
N THR A 492 13.96 -1.72 11.13
CA THR A 492 13.08 -2.10 10.01
C THR A 492 13.86 -2.95 9.01
N VAL A 493 13.18 -3.77 8.22
CA VAL A 493 13.84 -4.50 7.12
C VAL A 493 13.98 -3.54 5.93
N ALA A 494 15.21 -3.25 5.54
CA ALA A 494 15.50 -2.40 4.38
C ALA A 494 15.59 -3.18 3.07
N LYS A 495 15.80 -4.50 3.16
CA LYS A 495 15.93 -5.40 2.01
C LYS A 495 15.76 -6.86 2.43
N ALA A 496 15.14 -7.67 1.58
CA ALA A 496 15.07 -9.12 1.72
C ALA A 496 15.52 -9.85 0.45
N GLU A 497 15.98 -11.08 0.63
CA GLU A 497 16.10 -12.12 -0.39
C GLU A 497 15.46 -13.38 0.15
N ARG A 498 14.56 -14.00 -0.61
CA ARG A 498 13.74 -15.11 -0.16
C ARG A 498 13.63 -16.17 -1.24
N ASP A 499 13.82 -17.43 -0.85
CA ASP A 499 13.61 -18.59 -1.71
C ASP A 499 13.09 -19.78 -0.88
N ASP A 500 12.90 -20.92 -1.53
CA ASP A 500 12.36 -22.12 -0.89
C ASP A 500 13.32 -22.77 0.14
N THR A 501 14.55 -22.27 0.24
CA THR A 501 15.57 -22.79 1.15
C THR A 501 15.81 -21.90 2.37
N GLY A 502 15.47 -20.61 2.29
CA GLY A 502 15.53 -19.70 3.42
C GLY A 502 15.42 -18.23 3.03
N VAL A 503 15.81 -17.37 3.96
CA VAL A 503 15.72 -15.92 3.82
C VAL A 503 17.00 -15.21 4.28
N LYS A 504 17.30 -14.09 3.65
CA LYS A 504 18.27 -13.10 4.11
C LYS A 504 17.60 -11.74 4.22
N LEU A 505 17.73 -11.08 5.37
CA LEU A 505 17.18 -9.75 5.59
C LEU A 505 18.31 -8.81 5.98
N VAL A 506 18.28 -7.59 5.41
CA VAL A 506 19.06 -6.47 5.93
C VAL A 506 18.16 -5.68 6.85
N ALA A 507 18.31 -5.87 8.16
CA ALA A 507 17.64 -5.06 9.16
C ALA A 507 18.46 -3.79 9.41
N LYS A 508 17.79 -2.63 9.42
CA LYS A 508 18.39 -1.33 9.63
C LYS A 508 17.77 -0.65 10.84
N SER A 509 18.61 -0.28 11.79
CA SER A 509 18.20 0.48 12.98
C SER A 509 17.95 1.94 12.63
N LYS A 510 17.21 2.64 13.49
CA LYS A 510 16.95 4.07 13.37
C LYS A 510 18.23 4.92 13.44
N SER A 511 19.31 4.42 14.07
CA SER A 511 20.62 5.07 14.09
C SER A 511 21.43 4.84 12.80
N GLY A 512 20.94 4.00 11.88
CA GLY A 512 21.56 3.69 10.60
C GLY A 512 22.44 2.46 10.59
N GLU A 513 22.53 1.74 11.69
CA GLU A 513 23.25 0.47 11.80
C GLU A 513 22.54 -0.63 11.01
N GLU A 514 23.28 -1.46 10.29
CA GLU A 514 22.72 -2.54 9.48
C GLU A 514 23.18 -3.91 10.00
N PHE A 515 22.24 -4.85 10.06
CA PHE A 515 22.42 -6.24 10.46
C PHE A 515 21.98 -7.16 9.33
N LEU A 516 22.78 -8.18 9.04
CA LEU A 516 22.40 -9.25 8.13
C LEU A 516 21.81 -10.40 8.92
N ILE A 517 20.51 -10.59 8.79
CA ILE A 517 19.81 -11.76 9.32
C ILE A 517 19.78 -12.83 8.24
N ILE A 518 20.18 -14.05 8.58
CA ILE A 518 20.06 -15.24 7.74
C ILE A 518 19.18 -16.22 8.51
N ALA A 519 18.02 -16.58 7.96
CA ALA A 519 17.09 -17.48 8.64
C ALA A 519 16.52 -18.56 7.72
N LYS A 520 16.06 -19.66 8.30
CA LYS A 520 15.40 -20.74 7.54
C LYS A 520 13.94 -20.41 7.22
N ARG A 521 13.27 -19.63 8.07
CA ARG A 521 11.92 -19.10 7.85
C ARG A 521 11.82 -17.62 8.16
N LEU A 522 10.91 -16.95 7.47
CA LEU A 522 10.42 -15.62 7.78
C LEU A 522 8.98 -15.70 8.27
N LEU A 523 8.68 -15.07 9.40
CA LEU A 523 7.32 -14.83 9.88
C LEU A 523 7.02 -13.33 9.81
N ILE A 524 6.12 -12.94 8.92
CA ILE A 524 5.59 -11.58 8.82
C ILE A 524 4.45 -11.44 9.82
N ALA A 525 4.56 -10.49 10.74
CA ALA A 525 3.60 -10.23 11.83
C ALA A 525 3.13 -8.76 11.87
N PHE A 526 3.16 -8.08 10.72
CA PHE A 526 2.58 -6.77 10.48
C PHE A 526 1.56 -6.85 9.32
N GLU A 527 0.72 -5.83 9.16
CA GLU A 527 -0.28 -5.77 8.10
C GLU A 527 0.39 -5.63 6.71
N PRO A 528 0.30 -6.63 5.81
CA PRO A 528 1.11 -6.70 4.59
C PRO A 528 0.54 -5.83 3.46
N THR A 529 0.55 -4.50 3.63
CA THR A 529 0.26 -3.58 2.52
C THR A 529 1.38 -3.62 1.47
N ILE A 530 1.09 -3.20 0.24
CA ILE A 530 2.07 -3.18 -0.84
C ILE A 530 3.30 -2.31 -0.50
N GLU A 531 3.07 -1.19 0.19
CA GLU A 531 4.13 -0.28 0.65
C GLU A 531 4.95 -0.92 1.77
N ALA A 532 4.30 -1.55 2.75
CA ALA A 532 4.99 -2.21 3.86
C ALA A 532 5.83 -3.41 3.40
N MET A 533 5.44 -4.03 2.29
CA MET A 533 6.11 -5.19 1.69
C MET A 533 7.16 -4.82 0.63
N GLU A 534 7.36 -3.53 0.31
CA GLU A 534 8.26 -3.07 -0.77
C GLU A 534 9.69 -3.65 -0.66
N SER A 535 10.22 -3.72 0.57
CA SER A 535 11.56 -4.23 0.84
C SER A 535 11.68 -5.76 0.82
N PHE A 536 10.59 -6.49 0.59
CA PHE A 536 10.54 -7.95 0.77
C PHE A 536 10.73 -8.76 -0.51
N ASP A 537 11.10 -8.16 -1.64
CA ASP A 537 11.35 -8.89 -2.89
C ASP A 537 10.14 -9.75 -3.28
N LEU A 538 8.98 -9.11 -3.44
CA LEU A 538 7.72 -9.80 -3.75
C LEU A 538 7.73 -10.40 -5.17
N ASP A 539 7.23 -11.62 -5.31
CA ASP A 539 6.96 -12.20 -6.62
C ASP A 539 5.56 -11.86 -7.16
N LYS A 540 5.23 -12.40 -8.34
CA LYS A 540 3.94 -12.14 -9.01
C LYS A 540 2.74 -12.65 -8.21
N GLY A 541 2.86 -13.79 -7.53
CA GLY A 541 1.76 -14.37 -6.76
C GLY A 541 1.48 -13.55 -5.50
N GLU A 542 2.56 -13.16 -4.80
CA GLU A 542 2.46 -12.29 -3.63
C GLU A 542 1.88 -10.91 -3.98
N LEU A 543 2.35 -10.30 -5.07
CA LEU A 543 1.81 -9.04 -5.58
C LEU A 543 0.31 -9.15 -5.91
N GLY A 544 -0.11 -10.23 -6.56
CA GLY A 544 -1.50 -10.47 -6.93
C GLY A 544 -2.45 -10.52 -5.74
N VAL A 545 -1.96 -10.89 -4.55
CA VAL A 545 -2.73 -10.83 -3.28
C VAL A 545 -2.63 -9.44 -2.66
N PHE A 546 -1.42 -8.90 -2.48
CA PHE A 546 -1.23 -7.68 -1.70
C PHE A 546 -1.79 -6.42 -2.39
N GLU A 547 -1.82 -6.37 -3.72
CA GLU A 547 -2.41 -5.26 -4.48
C GLU A 547 -3.96 -5.20 -4.37
N LYS A 548 -4.61 -6.30 -4.00
CA LYS A 548 -6.08 -6.38 -3.83
C LYS A 548 -6.56 -5.89 -2.46
N PHE A 549 -5.65 -5.68 -1.50
CA PHE A 549 -6.04 -5.21 -0.18
C PHE A 549 -6.48 -3.74 -0.18
N ASP A 550 -7.70 -3.52 0.30
CA ASP A 550 -8.13 -2.26 0.88
C ASP A 550 -8.00 -2.30 2.40
N TYR A 551 -7.89 -1.14 3.04
CA TYR A 551 -7.72 -1.04 4.49
C TYR A 551 -8.16 0.33 5.02
N SER A 552 -8.36 0.36 6.33
CA SER A 552 -8.61 1.59 7.07
C SER A 552 -7.34 2.01 7.80
N THR A 553 -7.18 3.31 8.07
CA THR A 553 -6.13 3.82 8.96
C THR A 553 -6.73 4.13 10.31
N VAL A 554 -6.03 3.78 11.39
CA VAL A 554 -6.53 3.98 12.76
C VAL A 554 -5.50 4.73 13.59
N TYR A 555 -5.97 5.77 14.29
CA TYR A 555 -5.18 6.52 15.25
C TYR A 555 -5.88 6.58 16.59
N ALA A 556 -5.11 6.56 17.66
CA ALA A 556 -5.65 6.72 19.00
C ALA A 556 -4.84 7.77 19.77
N GLY A 557 -5.52 8.48 20.67
CA GLY A 557 -4.86 9.49 21.47
C GLY A 557 -5.55 9.76 22.79
N ILE A 558 -4.87 10.56 23.59
CA ILE A 558 -5.37 11.18 24.80
C ILE A 558 -5.25 12.68 24.62
N VAL A 559 -6.35 13.39 24.86
CA VAL A 559 -6.41 14.85 24.82
C VAL A 559 -6.93 15.43 26.13
N SER A 560 -6.60 16.68 26.40
CA SER A 560 -7.25 17.50 27.43
C SER A 560 -7.67 18.83 26.82
N HIS A 561 -8.84 19.32 27.23
CA HIS A 561 -9.35 20.64 26.88
C HIS A 561 -10.41 21.12 27.88
N PRO A 562 -10.42 22.39 28.32
CA PRO A 562 -11.35 22.89 29.34
C PRO A 562 -12.84 22.76 29.00
N SER A 563 -13.21 22.80 27.72
CA SER A 563 -14.61 22.63 27.28
C SER A 563 -15.11 21.18 27.33
N LEU A 564 -14.22 20.18 27.43
CA LEU A 564 -14.63 18.77 27.48
C LEU A 564 -15.16 18.42 28.88
N GLN A 565 -16.34 17.79 28.92
CA GLN A 565 -17.06 17.55 30.17
C GLN A 565 -16.63 16.25 30.86
N ILE A 566 -16.21 16.36 32.12
CA ILE A 566 -15.88 15.22 32.98
C ILE A 566 -17.12 14.32 33.15
N ASN A 567 -16.91 13.00 33.21
CA ASN A 567 -17.95 11.96 33.28
C ASN A 567 -18.86 11.86 32.05
N VAL A 568 -18.46 12.44 30.90
CA VAL A 568 -19.21 12.38 29.65
C VAL A 568 -18.45 11.58 28.59
N SER A 569 -19.19 10.81 27.81
CA SER A 569 -18.76 10.24 26.52
C SER A 569 -19.50 11.01 25.42
N LEU A 570 -18.82 11.91 24.73
CA LEU A 570 -19.39 12.68 23.64
C LEU A 570 -19.21 11.90 22.34
N VAL A 571 -20.31 11.42 21.78
CA VAL A 571 -20.33 10.50 20.65
C VAL A 571 -20.70 11.24 19.36
N ASN A 572 -19.89 11.06 18.32
CA ASN A 572 -20.16 11.61 17.02
C ASN A 572 -21.40 10.93 16.41
N THR A 573 -22.45 11.71 16.18
CA THR A 573 -23.77 11.23 15.76
C THR A 573 -24.30 12.16 14.68
N VAL A 574 -24.70 11.61 13.54
CA VAL A 574 -25.29 12.40 12.46
C VAL A 574 -26.77 12.72 12.76
N PRO A 575 -27.29 13.91 12.37
CA PRO A 575 -28.67 14.29 12.65
C PRO A 575 -29.71 13.32 12.09
N GLU A 576 -29.40 12.66 10.96
CA GLU A 576 -30.25 11.68 10.29
C GLU A 576 -30.51 10.43 11.14
N ALA A 577 -29.66 10.15 12.13
CA ALA A 577 -29.87 9.02 13.04
C ALA A 577 -30.97 9.31 14.09
N ALA A 578 -31.38 10.56 14.25
CA ALA A 578 -32.38 10.95 15.25
C ALA A 578 -33.82 10.92 14.68
N PRO A 579 -34.82 10.51 15.48
CA PRO A 579 -34.67 10.09 16.87
C PRO A 579 -34.17 8.65 17.02
N ASP A 580 -34.43 7.76 16.06
CA ASP A 580 -34.25 6.32 16.22
C ASP A 580 -33.89 5.57 14.89
N ASP A 581 -33.27 6.25 13.93
CA ASP A 581 -32.78 5.61 12.69
C ASP A 581 -31.34 5.11 12.86
N TYR A 582 -31.21 3.85 13.26
CA TYR A 582 -29.92 3.23 13.60
C TYR A 582 -29.11 2.73 12.39
N TYR A 583 -29.40 3.23 11.18
CA TYR A 583 -28.66 2.91 9.95
C TYR A 583 -27.88 4.10 9.38
N HIS A 584 -27.88 5.24 10.06
CA HIS A 584 -27.11 6.42 9.66
C HIS A 584 -25.91 6.63 10.59
N PHE A 585 -24.71 6.58 10.03
CA PHE A 585 -23.44 6.72 10.76
C PHE A 585 -22.56 7.81 10.15
N PRO A 586 -21.68 8.44 10.96
CA PRO A 586 -20.61 9.28 10.45
C PRO A 586 -19.72 8.53 9.43
N LYS A 587 -19.33 9.20 8.34
CA LYS A 587 -18.47 8.64 7.28
C LYS A 587 -17.02 9.06 7.44
N ALA A 588 -16.08 8.13 7.23
CA ALA A 588 -14.65 8.38 7.37
C ALA A 588 -14.15 9.50 6.40
N PRO A 589 -13.13 10.28 6.80
CA PRO A 589 -12.41 10.20 8.07
C PRO A 589 -13.23 10.73 9.25
N ILE A 590 -13.20 10.03 10.38
CA ILE A 590 -14.00 10.34 11.57
C ILE A 590 -13.18 10.36 12.84
N LEU A 591 -13.48 11.32 13.71
CA LEU A 591 -13.30 11.17 15.15
C LEU A 591 -14.56 10.51 15.71
N ALA A 592 -14.42 9.33 16.31
CA ALA A 592 -15.58 8.57 16.79
C ALA A 592 -16.22 9.17 18.05
N ARG A 593 -15.40 9.66 18.98
CA ARG A 593 -15.83 10.23 20.26
C ARG A 593 -14.70 10.90 21.04
N PHE A 594 -15.08 11.78 21.96
CA PHE A 594 -14.28 12.16 23.12
C PHE A 594 -14.78 11.38 24.34
N ASP A 595 -13.98 10.45 24.85
CA ASP A 595 -14.39 9.52 25.91
C ASP A 595 -13.63 9.80 27.20
N TYR A 596 -14.32 10.31 28.23
CA TYR A 596 -13.67 10.65 29.50
C TYR A 596 -13.00 9.42 30.13
N MET A 597 -11.71 9.53 30.44
CA MET A 597 -10.91 8.39 30.90
C MET A 597 -11.02 8.11 32.41
N GLY A 598 -11.76 8.95 33.14
CA GLY A 598 -12.06 8.73 34.54
C GLY A 598 -10.93 9.09 35.48
N ALA A 599 -11.15 8.70 36.73
CA ALA A 599 -10.12 8.65 37.75
C ALA A 599 -9.52 10.05 38.04
N GLU A 600 -10.38 11.03 38.34
CA GLU A 600 -9.98 12.36 38.81
C GLU A 600 -8.98 13.09 37.87
N SER A 601 -8.95 12.71 36.59
CA SER A 601 -8.20 13.41 35.55
C SER A 601 -9.12 14.32 34.73
N ASP A 602 -8.51 15.05 33.81
CA ASP A 602 -9.12 15.84 32.73
C ASP A 602 -8.88 15.22 31.35
N LEU A 603 -8.54 13.92 31.31
CA LEU A 603 -8.11 13.23 30.11
C LEU A 603 -9.28 12.58 29.35
N PHE A 604 -9.26 12.70 28.03
CA PHE A 604 -10.23 12.12 27.11
C PHE A 604 -9.54 11.28 26.06
N ARG A 605 -10.03 10.06 25.85
CA ARG A 605 -9.59 9.21 24.76
C ARG A 605 -10.25 9.66 23.46
N VAL A 606 -9.45 9.72 22.40
CA VAL A 606 -9.91 9.93 21.03
C VAL A 606 -9.54 8.72 20.16
N LEU A 607 -10.45 8.31 19.29
CA LEU A 607 -10.24 7.27 18.28
C LEU A 607 -10.61 7.83 16.92
N ILE A 608 -9.65 7.81 16.01
CA ILE A 608 -9.77 8.35 14.67
C ILE A 608 -9.66 7.21 13.68
N VAL A 609 -10.55 7.19 12.70
CA VAL A 609 -10.50 6.22 11.60
C VAL A 609 -10.57 6.96 10.27
N GLY A 610 -9.69 6.60 9.35
CA GLY A 610 -9.63 7.15 8.00
C GLY A 610 -9.47 6.08 6.93
N ASP A 611 -9.28 6.55 5.70
CA ASP A 611 -8.86 5.75 4.56
C ASP A 611 -7.33 5.81 4.38
N LYS A 612 -6.83 5.29 3.25
CA LYS A 612 -5.40 5.26 2.91
C LYS A 612 -4.75 6.65 2.78
N THR A 613 -5.53 7.72 2.72
CA THR A 613 -5.04 9.09 2.51
C THR A 613 -4.89 9.87 3.81
N LEU A 614 -5.48 9.41 4.91
CA LEU A 614 -5.34 10.04 6.22
C LEU A 614 -3.99 9.64 6.83
N ASP A 615 -3.18 10.65 7.18
CA ASP A 615 -1.93 10.49 7.92
C ASP A 615 -2.04 11.01 9.38
N GLU A 616 -0.97 10.93 10.17
CA GLU A 616 -0.98 11.38 11.56
C GLU A 616 -1.28 12.89 11.70
N GLU A 617 -0.76 13.72 10.80
CA GLU A 617 -1.00 15.17 10.84
C GLU A 617 -2.47 15.48 10.56
N GLY A 618 -3.05 14.87 9.51
CA GLY A 618 -4.47 14.96 9.19
C GLY A 618 -5.36 14.44 10.31
N ALA A 619 -4.97 13.34 10.98
CA ALA A 619 -5.74 12.80 12.11
C ALA A 619 -5.76 13.75 13.32
N ARG A 620 -4.63 14.42 13.63
CA ARG A 620 -4.58 15.45 14.68
C ARG A 620 -5.39 16.69 14.29
N GLN A 621 -5.32 17.10 13.02
CA GLN A 621 -6.11 18.22 12.53
C GLN A 621 -7.61 17.92 12.63
N LEU A 622 -8.04 16.70 12.28
CA LEU A 622 -9.44 16.29 12.41
C LEU A 622 -9.96 16.40 13.86
N VAL A 623 -9.13 16.07 14.86
CA VAL A 623 -9.50 16.25 16.27
C VAL A 623 -9.65 17.73 16.63
N ARG A 624 -8.74 18.59 16.15
CA ARG A 624 -8.83 20.06 16.34
C ARG A 624 -10.08 20.63 15.70
N ASP A 625 -10.34 20.29 14.43
CA ASP A 625 -11.50 20.76 13.68
C ASP A 625 -12.81 20.29 14.31
N SER A 626 -12.87 19.03 14.74
CA SER A 626 -14.04 18.49 15.45
C SER A 626 -14.32 19.27 16.74
N LEU A 627 -13.28 19.57 17.53
CA LEU A 627 -13.42 20.36 18.75
C LEU A 627 -13.87 21.80 18.44
N ALA A 628 -13.26 22.46 17.46
CA ALA A 628 -13.64 23.81 17.03
C ALA A 628 -15.12 23.86 16.62
N ASN A 629 -15.54 22.94 15.75
CA ASN A 629 -16.93 22.83 15.32
C ASN A 629 -17.87 22.67 16.51
N LEU A 630 -17.57 21.74 17.43
CA LEU A 630 -18.41 21.49 18.61
C LEU A 630 -18.55 22.72 19.52
N ILE A 631 -17.51 23.54 19.64
CA ILE A 631 -17.57 24.81 20.38
C ILE A 631 -18.42 25.82 19.60
N GLU A 632 -18.14 26.05 18.32
CA GLU A 632 -18.85 27.02 17.47
C GLU A 632 -20.34 26.71 17.31
N GLY A 633 -20.69 25.42 17.18
CA GLY A 633 -22.06 24.93 17.06
C GLY A 633 -22.82 24.84 18.40
N GLY A 634 -22.13 25.08 19.52
CA GLY A 634 -22.73 25.12 20.86
C GLY A 634 -23.04 23.74 21.47
N ALA A 635 -22.46 22.66 20.94
CA ALA A 635 -22.47 21.35 21.60
C ALA A 635 -21.51 21.29 22.80
N LEU A 636 -20.44 22.07 22.77
CA LEU A 636 -19.52 22.26 23.88
C LEU A 636 -19.57 23.71 24.39
N PRO A 637 -19.22 23.96 25.66
CA PRO A 637 -19.03 25.31 26.18
C PRO A 637 -17.95 26.09 25.41
N ASP A 638 -18.09 27.42 25.37
CA ASP A 638 -17.08 28.33 24.83
C ASP A 638 -15.68 28.03 25.38
N GLY A 639 -14.68 28.02 24.50
CA GLY A 639 -13.27 27.79 24.81
C GLY A 639 -12.38 28.09 23.61
N ASP A 640 -11.08 28.27 23.84
CA ASP A 640 -10.11 28.49 22.77
C ASP A 640 -9.57 27.13 22.28
N VAL A 641 -9.79 26.79 21.01
CA VAL A 641 -9.33 25.51 20.44
C VAL A 641 -7.81 25.34 20.53
N ASP A 642 -7.05 26.44 20.63
CA ASP A 642 -5.61 26.41 20.79
C ASP A 642 -5.17 25.87 22.16
N ASP A 643 -6.08 25.81 23.15
CA ASP A 643 -5.86 25.17 24.45
C ASP A 643 -5.92 23.62 24.37
N LEU A 644 -6.19 23.03 23.20
CA LEU A 644 -6.20 21.58 23.04
C LEU A 644 -4.79 20.99 23.19
N GLU A 645 -4.62 20.21 24.25
CA GLU A 645 -3.40 19.43 24.50
C GLU A 645 -3.56 18.00 23.98
N PHE A 646 -2.59 17.54 23.18
CA PHE A 646 -2.43 16.12 22.87
C PHE A 646 -1.44 15.50 23.87
N VAL A 647 -1.98 14.90 24.94
CA VAL A 647 -1.20 14.27 26.02
C VAL A 647 -0.46 13.02 25.54
N ALA A 648 -1.12 12.22 24.70
CA ALA A 648 -0.52 11.06 24.05
C ALA A 648 -1.18 10.82 22.69
N PHE A 649 -0.44 10.23 21.75
CA PHE A 649 -0.96 9.88 20.44
C PHE A 649 -0.20 8.68 19.87
N VAL A 650 -0.88 7.83 19.12
CA VAL A 650 -0.29 6.67 18.45
C VAL A 650 -0.95 6.45 17.10
N ASP A 651 -0.11 6.21 16.11
CA ASP A 651 -0.49 5.70 14.80
C ASP A 651 -0.54 4.16 14.86
N HIS A 652 -1.73 3.57 14.71
CA HIS A 652 -1.88 2.12 14.54
C HIS A 652 -1.67 1.69 13.08
N GLY A 653 -1.62 2.63 12.13
CA GLY A 653 -1.35 2.39 10.72
C GLY A 653 -2.53 1.74 10.01
N ALA A 654 -2.22 0.97 8.98
CA ALA A 654 -3.19 0.14 8.27
C ALA A 654 -3.80 -0.89 9.23
N MET A 655 -5.11 -1.03 9.19
CA MET A 655 -5.89 -2.04 9.91
C MET A 655 -7.07 -2.47 9.05
N HIS A 656 -7.71 -3.58 9.42
CA HIS A 656 -8.92 -4.08 8.75
C HIS A 656 -8.70 -4.35 7.26
N LEU A 657 -7.55 -4.95 6.93
CA LEU A 657 -7.23 -5.36 5.56
C LEU A 657 -8.31 -6.31 5.04
N ARG A 658 -8.80 -6.01 3.84
CA ARG A 658 -9.95 -6.68 3.22
C ARG A 658 -9.85 -6.61 1.70
N ALA A 659 -10.47 -7.56 1.01
CA ALA A 659 -10.57 -7.53 -0.44
C ALA A 659 -11.93 -7.01 -0.90
N SER A 660 -12.08 -6.71 -2.19
CA SER A 660 -13.40 -6.34 -2.72
C SER A 660 -14.36 -7.54 -2.73
N LEU A 661 -15.66 -7.27 -2.86
CA LEU A 661 -16.67 -8.33 -3.00
C LEU A 661 -16.42 -9.19 -4.26
N ASP A 662 -15.91 -8.58 -5.33
CA ASP A 662 -15.63 -9.29 -6.57
C ASP A 662 -14.39 -10.19 -6.40
N ASP A 663 -13.33 -9.68 -5.77
CA ASP A 663 -12.13 -10.48 -5.45
C ASP A 663 -12.47 -11.67 -4.53
N LEU A 664 -13.35 -11.49 -3.53
CA LEU A 664 -13.81 -12.59 -2.68
C LEU A 664 -14.50 -13.70 -3.50
N LYS A 665 -15.33 -13.32 -4.48
CA LYS A 665 -15.99 -14.27 -5.40
C LYS A 665 -15.05 -14.88 -6.44
N GLU A 666 -13.85 -14.34 -6.59
CA GLU A 666 -12.81 -14.88 -7.45
C GLU A 666 -11.80 -15.76 -6.70
N GLY A 667 -11.95 -15.93 -5.38
CA GLY A 667 -11.10 -16.83 -4.58
C GLY A 667 -9.95 -16.15 -3.86
N PHE A 668 -10.09 -14.85 -3.53
CA PHE A 668 -9.07 -14.09 -2.82
C PHE A 668 -8.54 -14.78 -1.55
N ILE A 669 -9.42 -15.33 -0.71
CA ILE A 669 -9.01 -15.97 0.56
C ILE A 669 -8.15 -17.22 0.29
N GLN A 670 -8.47 -17.99 -0.74
CA GLN A 670 -7.67 -19.15 -1.16
C GLN A 670 -6.30 -18.72 -1.70
N GLU A 671 -6.25 -17.69 -2.55
CA GLU A 671 -5.00 -17.11 -3.06
C GLU A 671 -4.12 -16.59 -1.92
N GLN A 672 -4.73 -15.89 -0.97
CA GLN A 672 -4.08 -15.42 0.24
C GLN A 672 -3.48 -16.61 1.00
N TYR A 673 -4.29 -17.60 1.38
CA TYR A 673 -3.85 -18.74 2.18
C TYR A 673 -2.81 -19.63 1.49
N ALA A 674 -2.77 -19.64 0.16
CA ALA A 674 -1.74 -20.31 -0.62
C ALA A 674 -0.34 -19.72 -0.42
N LEU A 675 -0.20 -18.49 0.10
CA LEU A 675 1.12 -17.90 0.39
C LEU A 675 1.77 -18.45 1.66
N GLN A 676 1.04 -19.20 2.51
CA GLN A 676 1.62 -19.76 3.73
C GLN A 676 2.74 -20.77 3.42
N GLY A 677 3.97 -20.41 3.76
CA GLY A 677 5.18 -21.19 3.50
C GLY A 677 5.87 -20.88 2.16
N HIS A 678 5.24 -20.07 1.31
CA HIS A 678 5.79 -19.69 0.00
C HIS A 678 7.14 -18.96 0.17
N ARG A 679 8.19 -19.43 -0.51
CA ARG A 679 9.55 -18.89 -0.43
C ARG A 679 10.03 -18.72 1.03
N SER A 680 9.83 -19.78 1.82
CA SER A 680 10.18 -19.82 3.25
C SER A 680 9.49 -18.75 4.11
N THR A 681 8.39 -18.16 3.63
CA THR A 681 7.70 -17.05 4.29
C THR A 681 6.33 -17.46 4.78
N TRP A 682 6.02 -17.09 6.01
CA TRP A 682 4.77 -17.36 6.69
C TRP A 682 4.20 -16.05 7.20
N TYR A 683 2.88 -16.01 7.37
CA TYR A 683 2.20 -14.78 7.76
C TYR A 683 1.26 -15.02 8.94
N THR A 684 1.34 -14.14 9.92
CA THR A 684 0.41 -14.05 11.06
C THR A 684 -0.08 -12.62 11.21
N GLY A 685 -1.07 -12.40 12.06
CA GLY A 685 -1.70 -11.10 12.23
C GLY A 685 -3.07 -11.01 11.59
N ALA A 686 -3.67 -9.82 11.69
CA ALA A 686 -5.09 -9.66 11.46
C ALA A 686 -5.50 -9.74 10.00
N ALA A 687 -4.63 -9.46 9.02
CA ALA A 687 -4.91 -9.77 7.62
C ALA A 687 -5.26 -11.26 7.38
N TRP A 688 -4.71 -12.17 8.20
CA TRP A 688 -4.90 -13.61 8.09
C TRP A 688 -5.95 -14.14 9.06
N SER A 689 -6.51 -13.27 9.89
CA SER A 689 -7.37 -13.61 11.02
C SER A 689 -8.31 -12.42 11.25
N VAL A 690 -8.51 -12.02 12.50
CA VAL A 690 -9.33 -10.87 12.91
C VAL A 690 -8.54 -10.00 13.89
N GLN A 691 -9.04 -8.80 14.19
CA GLN A 691 -8.29 -7.76 14.91
C GLN A 691 -8.15 -7.98 16.44
N PHE A 692 -8.61 -9.13 16.97
CA PHE A 692 -8.62 -9.39 18.41
C PHE A 692 -7.38 -10.17 18.86
N THR A 693 -6.58 -9.57 19.75
CA THR A 693 -5.32 -10.13 20.28
C THR A 693 -5.38 -11.62 20.65
N THR A 694 -6.38 -12.05 21.41
CA THR A 694 -6.46 -13.44 21.89
C THR A 694 -6.81 -14.43 20.79
N ILE A 695 -7.48 -13.96 19.74
CA ILE A 695 -7.76 -14.76 18.54
C ILE A 695 -6.52 -14.84 17.65
N LEU A 696 -5.75 -13.74 17.55
CA LEU A 696 -4.45 -13.74 16.88
C LEU A 696 -3.46 -14.73 17.52
N TRP A 697 -3.55 -14.91 18.84
CA TRP A 697 -2.78 -15.93 19.56
C TRP A 697 -3.25 -17.35 19.24
N ALA A 698 -4.56 -17.59 19.24
CA ALA A 698 -5.11 -18.88 18.81
C ALA A 698 -4.79 -19.21 17.33
N PHE A 699 -4.68 -18.20 16.47
CA PHE A 699 -4.21 -18.39 15.10
C PHE A 699 -2.77 -18.88 15.06
N ASN A 700 -1.88 -18.31 15.90
CA ASN A 700 -0.51 -18.77 16.03
C ASN A 700 -0.43 -20.23 16.52
N ASP A 701 -1.31 -20.66 17.42
CA ASP A 701 -1.31 -22.05 17.91
C ASP A 701 -1.54 -23.07 16.78
N ILE A 702 -2.27 -22.69 15.73
CA ILE A 702 -2.48 -23.49 14.52
C ILE A 702 -1.33 -23.31 13.51
N LEU A 703 -0.85 -22.08 13.33
CA LEU A 703 0.15 -21.74 12.31
C LEU A 703 1.54 -22.28 12.66
N LEU A 704 2.02 -22.03 13.89
CA LEU A 704 3.43 -22.24 14.24
C LEU A 704 3.91 -23.68 14.15
N PRO A 705 3.09 -24.73 14.46
CA PRO A 705 3.47 -26.10 14.16
C PRO A 705 3.87 -26.33 12.69
N LYS A 706 3.22 -25.63 11.75
CA LYS A 706 3.54 -25.70 10.31
C LYS A 706 4.81 -24.90 9.98
N VAL A 707 5.02 -23.76 10.64
CA VAL A 707 6.24 -22.94 10.46
C VAL A 707 7.50 -23.72 10.83
N VAL A 708 7.43 -24.49 11.92
CA VAL A 708 8.56 -25.27 12.43
C VAL A 708 8.67 -26.66 11.84
N GLU A 709 7.68 -27.07 11.02
CA GLU A 709 7.72 -28.33 10.30
C GLU A 709 9.00 -28.38 9.46
N GLU A 710 9.78 -29.44 9.65
CA GLU A 710 11.07 -29.68 8.98
C GLU A 710 12.23 -28.71 9.33
N LEU A 711 12.14 -27.91 10.41
CA LEU A 711 13.23 -27.00 10.88
C LEU A 711 14.28 -27.59 11.81
#